data_AF-A0A3B4EXV9-F1
#
_entry.id   AF-A0A3B4EXV9-F1
#
_cell.length_a   1.000
_cell.length_b   1.000
_cell.length_c   1.000
_cell.angle_alpha   90.00
_cell.angle_beta   90.00
_cell.angle_gamma   90.00
#
_symmetry.space_group_name_H-M   'P 1'
#
loop_
_entity.id
_entity.type
_entity.pdbx_description
1 polymer ?
#
loop_
_entity_poly.entity_id
_entity_poly.type
_entity_poly.pdbx_seq_one_letter_code
_entity_poly.pdbx_strand_id
1 'polypeptide(L)'
;MFSLSELAPLNQHQNRSKLLKPWWEVFMDYLVVLMLMTSVLACTEQLSRDRVVCIPLDSTTNTSDHSHSKSASNNFSTHFSFYTNPLPLLTGNPLLLMFHSVCYHEALPLSSRFFPYMALLQSLVLVASGSFWLHFPHTSSRIEQFLSILAKCCESPWTSQALPSVMADSHSQVISLDKSDGEQARALFERLRKFRSHCESSAVICKVYLAQTVFKLLIVTLIMSYTVPLLGSLSFNHTCHPEEWALVGYATFECIHVLSSLLRKLLAAYLTLLGLYGLLNFYTLTWILSSSLQQYSFHSLKELSSLRDFPDLKNDLAFLIHMLDQYDPLLVQRLFVFLSPVSESRLLEESLERRWGEEKLHAMISVDADGRSRLQLVALPRLPPALFTLSQLQVLKLELITLTWTFIWHSNYRELHLYHCTATVDPSALAFLQERLEVLQLTFTQASEIPSWVLSLRGLHELHLSGRLASDGGVGRSWALGSLRQLRHLRVLVIRGMLQRIPGELCEVASNLVRLEIQNEGTRLLVLMGLKRMVYLTELHLQDCQLERLPSALLALTNLRVLDLQHNNLMTLEELLSLAHLRRLSCLRLAYNRVLVLPASVGVLRGLELLDLSNNQLQSIPPALFTLRRLRRLLLAGNLLEELPAEVKALQLLTELDLSGNRLERLPTELFNCCLELRTLNMSHNSLSFLPREIAALSQLCRLDLRSNNLEELPAELGCCSGLHGGGLLVENWLFLSLPPHLPYGEQLQLCPAFFNCDGLRHTFCPITGCFSQRSHKRANDIDPL
;
A
#
# COMPACT_ATOMS: atom_id res chain seq x y z
N MET A 1 -20.76 28.36 52.69
CA MET A 1 -19.53 27.59 52.94
C MET A 1 -19.31 26.70 51.75
N PHE A 2 -18.30 26.97 50.92
CA PHE A 2 -17.85 26.01 49.90
C PHE A 2 -16.91 25.03 50.58
N SER A 3 -17.22 23.73 50.55
CA SER A 3 -16.32 22.69 51.06
C SER A 3 -15.30 22.33 49.98
N LEU A 4 -14.03 22.28 50.37
CA LEU A 4 -12.91 21.83 49.52
C LEU A 4 -13.13 20.43 48.91
N SER A 5 -14.09 19.65 49.42
CA SER A 5 -14.50 18.34 48.91
C SER A 5 -15.21 18.39 47.55
N GLU A 6 -15.82 19.50 47.14
CA GLU A 6 -16.49 19.61 45.83
C GLU A 6 -15.53 19.85 44.65
N LEU A 7 -14.24 20.12 44.92
CA LEU A 7 -13.16 20.16 43.91
C LEU A 7 -12.58 18.77 43.59
N ALA A 8 -12.98 17.72 44.31
CA ALA A 8 -12.53 16.35 44.09
C ALA A 8 -12.91 15.69 42.74
N PRO A 9 -14.01 16.04 42.03
CA PRO A 9 -14.38 15.38 40.77
C PRO A 9 -13.41 15.67 39.60
N LEU A 10 -12.55 16.70 39.70
CA LEU A 10 -11.53 17.04 38.70
C LEU A 10 -10.36 16.04 38.65
N ASN A 11 -10.21 15.16 39.66
CA ASN A 11 -9.00 14.37 39.87
C ASN A 11 -8.93 13.08 39.02
N GLN A 12 -10.05 12.56 38.49
CA GLN A 12 -10.08 11.27 37.76
C GLN A 12 -9.60 11.38 36.29
N HIS A 13 -9.96 12.46 35.56
CA HIS A 13 -9.42 12.75 34.21
C HIS A 13 -7.96 13.26 34.23
N GLN A 14 -7.46 13.65 35.40
CA GLN A 14 -6.15 14.29 35.57
C GLN A 14 -4.98 13.30 35.47
N ASN A 15 -5.18 12.00 35.71
CA ASN A 15 -4.05 11.05 35.77
C ASN A 15 -3.37 10.76 34.43
N ARG A 16 -4.09 10.80 33.29
CA ARG A 16 -3.48 10.60 31.95
C ARG A 16 -2.96 11.90 31.33
N SER A 17 -3.58 13.04 31.64
CA SER A 17 -3.18 14.36 31.13
C SER A 17 -1.93 14.94 31.83
N LYS A 18 -1.50 14.37 32.97
CA LYS A 18 -0.25 14.73 33.68
C LYS A 18 1.00 14.61 32.79
N LEU A 19 1.03 13.65 31.87
CA LEU A 19 2.16 13.41 30.95
C LEU A 19 2.44 14.61 30.01
N LEU A 20 1.46 15.50 29.84
CA LEU A 20 1.52 16.66 28.97
C LEU A 20 1.67 17.99 29.75
N LYS A 21 1.81 17.92 31.08
CA LYS A 21 1.97 19.09 31.96
C LYS A 21 3.45 19.30 32.32
N PRO A 22 4.13 20.28 31.72
CA PRO A 22 5.49 20.66 32.10
C PRO A 22 5.51 21.34 33.48
N TRP A 23 6.70 21.50 34.05
CA TRP A 23 6.90 21.99 35.42
C TRP A 23 6.24 23.35 35.70
N TRP A 24 6.16 24.24 34.71
CA TRP A 24 5.57 25.58 34.88
C TRP A 24 4.04 25.54 35.01
N GLU A 25 3.34 24.66 34.28
CA GLU A 25 1.89 24.50 34.42
C GLU A 25 1.55 23.89 35.78
N VAL A 26 2.34 22.91 36.23
CA VAL A 26 2.18 22.32 37.56
C VAL A 26 2.38 23.39 38.65
N PHE A 27 3.42 24.22 38.54
CA PHE A 27 3.65 25.30 39.49
C PHE A 27 2.53 26.36 39.47
N MET A 28 2.04 26.73 38.28
CA MET A 28 0.91 27.64 38.13
C MET A 28 -0.38 27.10 38.77
N ASP A 29 -0.67 25.80 38.63
CA ASP A 29 -1.83 25.17 39.30
C ASP A 29 -1.74 25.34 40.83
N TYR A 30 -0.56 25.12 41.43
CA TYR A 30 -0.36 25.32 42.87
C TYR A 30 -0.48 26.78 43.31
N LEU A 31 0.02 27.73 42.50
CA LEU A 31 -0.13 29.16 42.79
C LEU A 31 -1.60 29.57 42.82
N VAL A 32 -2.40 29.11 41.84
CA VAL A 32 -3.83 29.41 41.79
C VAL A 32 -4.58 28.79 42.98
N VAL A 33 -4.21 27.59 43.42
CA VAL A 33 -4.76 27.00 44.66
C VAL A 33 -4.43 27.86 45.88
N LEU A 34 -3.21 28.39 45.99
CA LEU A 34 -2.81 29.27 47.09
C LEU A 34 -3.55 30.63 47.03
N MET A 35 -3.77 31.17 45.84
CA MET A 35 -4.61 32.35 45.62
C MET A 35 -6.08 32.10 46.01
N LEU A 36 -6.61 30.92 45.69
CA LEU A 36 -7.95 30.51 46.10
C LEU A 36 -8.03 30.43 47.63
N MET A 37 -7.06 29.77 48.29
CA MET A 37 -7.01 29.67 49.74
C MET A 37 -6.92 31.04 50.44
N THR A 38 -6.10 31.96 49.92
CA THR A 38 -6.00 33.33 50.46
C THR A 38 -7.30 34.12 50.26
N SER A 39 -7.97 33.97 49.12
CA SER A 39 -9.28 34.61 48.87
C SER A 39 -10.40 34.06 49.75
N VAL A 40 -10.46 32.74 49.95
CA VAL A 40 -11.43 32.09 50.85
C VAL A 40 -11.20 32.52 52.29
N LEU A 41 -9.94 32.56 52.73
CA LEU A 41 -9.59 33.07 54.07
C LEU A 41 -10.05 34.52 54.25
N ALA A 42 -9.77 35.39 53.26
CA ALA A 42 -10.23 36.77 53.29
C ALA A 42 -11.76 36.89 53.34
N CYS A 43 -12.49 36.07 52.58
CA CYS A 43 -13.96 36.00 52.62
C CYS A 43 -14.47 35.54 53.99
N THR A 44 -13.85 34.54 54.61
CA THR A 44 -14.27 34.03 55.92
C THR A 44 -14.03 35.03 57.04
N GLU A 45 -12.91 35.73 57.03
CA GLU A 45 -12.62 36.80 58.00
C GLU A 45 -13.58 37.98 57.81
N GLN A 46 -13.91 38.31 56.57
CA GLN A 46 -14.92 39.32 56.29
C GLN A 46 -16.33 38.90 56.75
N LEU A 47 -16.77 37.67 56.48
CA LEU A 47 -18.11 37.23 56.90
C LEU A 47 -18.25 37.12 58.43
N SER A 48 -17.17 36.80 59.13
CA SER A 48 -17.21 36.50 60.58
C SER A 48 -16.95 37.71 61.48
N ARG A 49 -16.14 38.68 61.04
CA ARG A 49 -15.64 39.77 61.90
C ARG A 49 -15.81 41.17 61.32
N ASP A 50 -16.50 41.33 60.19
CA ASP A 50 -16.67 42.66 59.58
C ASP A 50 -17.60 43.53 60.42
N ARG A 51 -16.98 44.37 61.25
CA ARG A 51 -17.62 45.36 62.11
C ARG A 51 -16.89 46.68 61.96
N VAL A 52 -17.69 47.73 61.86
CA VAL A 52 -17.20 49.11 61.83
C VAL A 52 -17.67 49.78 63.10
N VAL A 53 -16.74 50.38 63.82
CA VAL A 53 -17.03 51.09 65.06
C VAL A 53 -16.89 52.58 64.77
N CYS A 54 -18.00 53.31 64.84
CA CYS A 54 -18.00 54.75 64.64
C CYS A 54 -18.21 55.50 65.95
N ILE A 55 -17.44 56.55 66.17
CA ILE A 55 -17.50 57.45 67.32
C ILE A 55 -17.81 58.87 66.80
N PRO A 56 -18.76 59.60 67.41
CA PRO A 56 -19.02 60.99 67.03
C PRO A 56 -17.85 61.91 67.38
N LEU A 57 -17.55 62.86 66.48
CA LEU A 57 -16.60 63.95 66.72
C LEU A 57 -17.35 65.23 67.10
N ASP A 58 -16.98 65.84 68.23
CA ASP A 58 -17.50 67.14 68.63
C ASP A 58 -16.91 68.24 67.73
N SER A 59 -17.77 69.02 67.10
CA SER A 59 -17.37 70.14 66.24
C SER A 59 -16.85 71.34 67.07
N THR A 60 -15.62 71.24 67.59
CA THR A 60 -14.88 72.42 68.06
C THR A 60 -13.42 72.35 67.64
N THR A 61 -13.03 73.20 66.68
CA THR A 61 -11.79 74.01 66.72
C THR A 61 -11.71 74.88 65.47
N ASN A 62 -12.34 76.06 65.52
CA ASN A 62 -11.89 77.19 64.71
C ASN A 62 -10.73 77.84 65.46
N THR A 63 -9.51 77.76 64.94
CA THR A 63 -8.77 78.91 64.38
C THR A 63 -7.35 78.51 64.00
N SER A 64 -7.01 78.86 62.75
CA SER A 64 -5.68 79.05 62.18
C SER A 64 -4.78 79.96 63.02
N ASP A 65 -3.50 79.61 63.19
CA ASP A 65 -2.39 80.35 62.56
C ASP A 65 -0.98 79.85 62.92
N HIS A 66 -0.21 79.64 61.85
CA HIS A 66 1.22 79.89 61.63
C HIS A 66 2.26 79.82 62.79
N SER A 67 3.19 78.87 62.62
CA SER A 67 4.63 79.09 62.33
C SER A 67 5.69 78.47 63.28
N HIS A 68 6.71 77.91 62.61
CA HIS A 68 8.11 77.68 62.98
C HIS A 68 8.60 76.41 63.73
N SER A 69 9.31 75.60 62.93
CA SER A 69 10.68 75.05 63.11
C SER A 69 10.97 73.84 64.01
N LYS A 70 11.35 72.76 63.31
CA LYS A 70 12.55 71.89 63.46
C LYS A 70 13.07 71.49 64.86
N SER A 71 13.12 70.15 65.00
CA SER A 71 14.23 69.30 65.47
C SER A 71 14.37 68.94 66.96
N ALA A 72 14.80 67.67 67.13
CA ALA A 72 15.46 67.03 68.26
C ALA A 72 14.60 66.26 69.31
N SER A 73 14.58 64.94 69.11
CA SER A 73 14.92 63.86 70.05
C SER A 73 14.73 64.00 71.57
N ASN A 74 14.21 62.89 72.12
CA ASN A 74 14.43 62.25 73.43
C ASN A 74 13.37 62.44 74.53
N ASN A 75 12.74 61.30 74.86
CA ASN A 75 12.37 60.76 76.18
C ASN A 75 12.17 61.75 77.34
N PHE A 76 10.95 61.79 77.90
CA PHE A 76 10.71 61.34 79.27
C PHE A 76 9.20 61.22 79.58
N SER A 77 8.92 60.38 80.56
CA SER A 77 7.65 59.88 81.06
C SER A 77 6.80 60.86 81.87
N THR A 78 5.50 60.54 81.92
CA THR A 78 4.52 60.71 83.03
C THR A 78 4.17 62.11 83.52
N HIS A 79 2.96 62.56 83.21
CA HIS A 79 1.89 62.94 84.16
C HIS A 79 0.79 63.70 83.40
N PHE A 80 -0.42 63.14 83.29
CA PHE A 80 -1.63 63.98 83.28
C PHE A 80 -2.77 63.28 84.01
N SER A 81 -3.38 64.08 84.85
CA SER A 81 -4.17 63.78 86.03
C SER A 81 -5.56 63.25 85.70
N PHE A 82 -6.04 62.35 86.55
CA PHE A 82 -7.45 62.05 86.75
C PHE A 82 -8.23 63.35 87.01
N TYR A 83 -9.21 63.65 86.15
CA TYR A 83 -10.43 64.31 86.58
C TYR A 83 -11.59 63.35 86.35
N THR A 84 -12.17 62.96 87.47
CA THR A 84 -13.38 62.18 87.66
C THR A 84 -14.60 62.97 87.18
N ASN A 85 -15.31 62.47 86.18
CA ASN A 85 -16.77 62.26 86.24
C ASN A 85 -17.19 61.37 85.05
N PRO A 86 -17.78 60.19 85.29
CA PRO A 86 -18.18 59.28 84.24
C PRO A 86 -19.57 59.70 83.71
N LEU A 87 -19.65 60.19 82.47
CA LEU A 87 -20.92 60.17 81.75
C LEU A 87 -21.09 58.78 81.14
N PRO A 88 -22.21 58.08 81.35
CA PRO A 88 -22.32 56.66 81.05
C PRO A 88 -22.30 56.41 79.54
N LEU A 89 -21.29 55.64 79.15
CA LEU A 89 -21.24 54.68 78.06
C LEU A 89 -22.64 54.35 77.49
N LEU A 90 -23.00 54.97 76.36
CA LEU A 90 -24.21 54.67 75.60
C LEU A 90 -24.04 53.37 74.77
N THR A 91 -23.48 52.33 75.39
CA THR A 91 -23.41 50.97 74.83
C THR A 91 -24.76 50.30 75.02
N GLY A 92 -25.71 50.60 74.13
CA GLY A 92 -27.04 50.01 74.16
C GLY A 92 -28.13 50.78 73.41
N ASN A 93 -27.79 51.90 72.76
CA ASN A 93 -28.78 52.68 72.03
C ASN A 93 -29.00 52.09 70.62
N PRO A 94 -30.22 51.65 70.25
CA PRO A 94 -30.50 51.07 68.92
C PRO A 94 -30.21 52.07 67.79
N LEU A 95 -30.31 53.38 68.06
CA LEU A 95 -29.89 54.44 67.14
C LEU A 95 -28.39 54.36 66.80
N LEU A 96 -27.49 54.13 67.77
CA LEU A 96 -26.04 54.08 67.50
C LEU A 96 -25.68 52.87 66.61
N LEU A 97 -26.38 51.74 66.80
CA LEU A 97 -26.23 50.54 65.99
C LEU A 97 -26.74 50.76 64.54
N MET A 98 -27.81 51.56 64.38
CA MET A 98 -28.31 52.00 63.09
C MET A 98 -27.30 52.91 62.38
N PHE A 99 -26.60 53.81 63.09
CA PHE A 99 -25.57 54.65 62.45
C PHE A 99 -24.28 53.90 62.12
N HIS A 100 -23.92 52.85 62.88
CA HIS A 100 -22.84 51.94 62.48
C HIS A 100 -23.17 51.25 61.14
N SER A 101 -24.42 50.87 60.90
CA SER A 101 -24.82 50.27 59.62
C SER A 101 -24.93 51.30 58.49
N VAL A 102 -25.40 52.52 58.75
CA VAL A 102 -25.42 53.62 57.75
C VAL A 102 -23.99 53.97 57.32
N CYS A 103 -23.09 54.24 58.28
CA CYS A 103 -21.70 54.56 57.97
C CYS A 103 -20.93 53.38 57.36
N TYR A 104 -21.32 52.13 57.63
CA TYR A 104 -20.81 50.97 56.91
C TYR A 104 -21.13 51.03 55.40
N HIS A 105 -22.32 51.52 55.03
CA HIS A 105 -22.75 51.60 53.64
C HIS A 105 -22.23 52.84 52.91
N GLU A 106 -22.17 53.99 53.59
CA GLU A 106 -21.82 55.29 53.00
C GLU A 106 -20.32 55.60 53.07
N ALA A 107 -19.65 55.30 54.19
CA ALA A 107 -18.28 55.77 54.43
C ALA A 107 -17.20 54.76 54.01
N LEU A 108 -17.50 53.45 53.95
CA LEU A 108 -16.51 52.47 53.50
C LEU A 108 -16.44 52.36 51.98
N PRO A 109 -15.23 52.43 51.41
CA PRO A 109 -15.03 52.25 49.98
C PRO A 109 -15.48 50.84 49.57
N LEU A 110 -16.10 50.76 48.39
CA LEU A 110 -16.60 49.51 47.80
C LEU A 110 -15.52 48.42 47.77
N SER A 111 -14.27 48.84 47.61
CA SER A 111 -13.07 48.01 47.64
C SER A 111 -12.91 47.19 48.91
N SER A 112 -13.12 47.79 50.08
CA SER A 112 -12.98 47.11 51.37
C SER A 112 -14.08 46.08 51.62
N ARG A 113 -15.25 46.27 51.00
CA ARG A 113 -16.42 45.40 51.14
C ARG A 113 -16.48 44.26 50.13
N PHE A 114 -15.93 44.43 48.93
CA PHE A 114 -16.11 43.44 47.86
C PHE A 114 -14.80 42.80 47.39
N PHE A 115 -13.64 43.25 47.87
CA PHE A 115 -12.34 42.72 47.42
C PHE A 115 -12.21 41.19 47.58
N PRO A 116 -12.50 40.57 48.74
CA PRO A 116 -12.35 39.12 48.90
C PRO A 116 -13.21 38.31 47.93
N TYR A 117 -14.44 38.77 47.66
CA TYR A 117 -15.34 38.15 46.69
C TYR A 117 -14.83 38.29 45.25
N MET A 118 -14.27 39.46 44.91
CA MET A 118 -13.63 39.68 43.60
C MET A 118 -12.37 38.83 43.43
N ALA A 119 -11.52 38.72 44.45
CA ALA A 119 -10.33 37.87 44.45
C ALA A 119 -10.69 36.38 44.32
N LEU A 120 -11.79 35.95 44.95
CA LEU A 120 -12.33 34.60 44.82
C LEU A 120 -12.79 34.32 43.38
N LEU A 121 -13.61 35.22 42.81
CA LEU A 121 -14.08 35.10 41.43
C LEU A 121 -12.91 35.04 40.44
N GLN A 122 -11.89 35.86 40.65
CA GLN A 122 -10.69 35.89 39.80
C GLN A 122 -9.86 34.63 39.91
N SER A 123 -9.69 34.11 41.12
CA SER A 123 -9.00 32.84 41.33
C SER A 123 -9.74 31.71 40.61
N LEU A 124 -11.07 31.69 40.64
CA LEU A 124 -11.89 30.71 39.90
C LEU A 124 -11.76 30.85 38.38
N VAL A 125 -11.73 32.07 37.85
CA VAL A 125 -11.48 32.31 36.41
C VAL A 125 -10.09 31.80 36.00
N LEU A 126 -9.07 32.03 36.84
CA LEU A 126 -7.72 31.52 36.59
C LEU A 126 -7.66 29.98 36.62
N VAL A 127 -8.36 29.32 37.56
CA VAL A 127 -8.51 27.84 37.58
C VAL A 127 -9.13 27.34 36.27
N ALA A 128 -10.25 27.94 35.86
CA ALA A 128 -10.97 27.53 34.65
C ALA A 128 -10.12 27.72 33.37
N SER A 129 -9.38 28.84 33.29
CA SER A 129 -8.48 29.12 32.16
C SER A 129 -7.25 28.21 32.13
N GLY A 130 -6.85 27.62 33.26
CA GLY A 130 -5.67 26.76 33.40
C GLY A 130 -5.72 25.51 32.53
N SER A 131 -6.88 24.87 32.47
CA SER A 131 -7.09 23.55 31.86
C SER A 131 -7.94 23.59 30.59
N PHE A 132 -8.20 24.77 30.03
CA PHE A 132 -9.12 24.94 28.91
C PHE A 132 -8.70 24.12 27.68
N TRP A 133 -7.43 24.17 27.28
CA TRP A 133 -6.94 23.43 26.10
C TRP A 133 -7.04 21.91 26.21
N LEU A 134 -7.10 21.35 27.43
CA LEU A 134 -7.26 19.90 27.67
C LEU A 134 -8.73 19.45 27.55
N HIS A 135 -9.67 20.33 27.88
CA HIS A 135 -11.11 20.03 27.90
C HIS A 135 -11.85 20.52 26.66
N PHE A 136 -11.26 21.41 25.86
CA PHE A 136 -11.90 21.95 24.67
C PHE A 136 -12.15 20.84 23.62
N PRO A 137 -13.39 20.64 23.12
CA PRO A 137 -13.75 19.44 22.36
C PRO A 137 -12.88 19.18 21.11
N HIS A 138 -12.50 20.24 20.39
CA HIS A 138 -11.70 20.12 19.17
C HIS A 138 -10.21 19.78 19.43
N THR A 139 -9.70 20.01 20.64
CA THR A 139 -8.32 19.66 21.04
C THR A 139 -8.28 18.38 21.86
N SER A 140 -9.24 18.19 22.77
CA SER A 140 -9.31 17.07 23.70
C SER A 140 -9.27 15.72 23.01
N SER A 141 -10.09 15.51 21.97
CA SER A 141 -10.12 14.25 21.21
C SER A 141 -8.74 13.85 20.64
N ARG A 142 -7.98 14.82 20.13
CA ARG A 142 -6.64 14.57 19.57
C ARG A 142 -5.61 14.30 20.66
N ILE A 143 -5.70 15.00 21.78
CA ILE A 143 -4.83 14.81 22.94
C ILE A 143 -5.07 13.43 23.56
N GLU A 144 -6.32 13.01 23.72
CA GLU A 144 -6.67 11.67 24.21
C GLU A 144 -6.17 10.56 23.27
N GLN A 145 -6.34 10.76 21.96
CA GLN A 145 -5.82 9.81 20.96
C GLN A 145 -4.29 9.72 21.02
N PHE A 146 -3.59 10.85 21.17
CA PHE A 146 -2.14 10.88 21.34
C PHE A 146 -1.70 10.14 22.59
N LEU A 147 -2.28 10.44 23.76
CA LEU A 147 -1.96 9.80 25.03
C LEU A 147 -2.25 8.29 25.01
N SER A 148 -3.33 7.87 24.34
CA SER A 148 -3.63 6.44 24.15
C SER A 148 -2.60 5.73 23.29
N ILE A 149 -2.10 6.37 22.23
CA ILE A 149 -1.05 5.80 21.37
C ILE A 149 0.26 5.73 22.16
N LEU A 150 0.62 6.80 22.87
CA LEU A 150 1.82 6.87 23.68
C LEU A 150 1.87 5.80 24.77
N ALA A 151 0.76 5.59 25.49
CA ALA A 151 0.67 4.51 26.49
C ALA A 151 0.93 3.14 25.87
N LYS A 152 0.29 2.84 24.73
CA LYS A 152 0.50 1.56 24.03
C LYS A 152 1.90 1.40 23.44
N CYS A 153 2.52 2.49 22.99
CA CYS A 153 3.92 2.47 22.57
C CYS A 153 4.85 2.11 23.74
N CYS A 154 4.56 2.60 24.95
CA CYS A 154 5.35 2.30 26.14
C CYS A 154 5.16 0.87 26.66
N GLU A 155 3.96 0.32 26.50
CA GLU A 155 3.62 -1.07 26.88
C GLU A 155 4.14 -2.10 25.87
N SER A 156 4.43 -1.69 24.63
CA SER A 156 4.82 -2.62 23.58
C SER A 156 6.23 -3.20 23.79
N PRO A 157 6.39 -4.54 23.87
CA PRO A 157 7.68 -5.19 24.05
C PRO A 157 8.65 -4.97 22.87
N TRP A 158 8.12 -4.64 21.68
CA TRP A 158 8.91 -4.27 20.51
C TRP A 158 9.84 -3.09 20.79
N THR A 159 9.38 -2.07 21.52
CA THR A 159 10.20 -0.89 21.80
C THR A 159 11.44 -1.25 22.60
N SER A 160 11.28 -2.06 23.64
CA SER A 160 12.39 -2.49 24.50
C SER A 160 13.43 -3.32 23.75
N GLN A 161 13.01 -4.09 22.75
CA GLN A 161 13.88 -4.95 21.96
C GLN A 161 14.51 -4.23 20.75
N ALA A 162 13.79 -3.31 20.13
CA ALA A 162 14.28 -2.56 18.98
C ALA A 162 15.17 -1.37 19.38
N LEU A 163 14.95 -0.75 20.55
CA LEU A 163 15.69 0.44 21.01
C LEU A 163 17.23 0.22 21.07
N PRO A 164 17.77 -0.89 21.62
CA PRO A 164 19.20 -1.16 21.59
C PRO A 164 19.76 -1.29 20.17
N SER A 165 19.01 -1.92 19.26
CA SER A 165 19.42 -2.14 17.86
C SER A 165 19.34 -0.88 16.98
N VAL A 166 18.61 0.13 17.43
CA VAL A 166 18.45 1.43 16.76
C VAL A 166 19.47 2.44 17.29
N MET A 167 19.93 2.27 18.54
CA MET A 167 20.87 3.17 19.22
C MET A 167 22.33 2.66 19.23
N ALA A 168 22.58 1.39 18.92
CA ALA A 168 23.92 0.84 18.77
C ALA A 168 24.03 0.05 17.45
N ASP A 169 25.13 0.26 16.71
CA ASP A 169 25.53 -0.55 15.55
C ASP A 169 25.98 -1.96 15.99
N SER A 170 25.11 -2.69 16.69
CA SER A 170 25.33 -4.10 17.01
C SER A 170 24.61 -4.97 15.98
N HIS A 171 25.42 -5.73 15.24
CA HIS A 171 24.91 -6.79 14.38
C HIS A 171 24.04 -7.77 15.18
N SER A 172 22.79 -7.90 14.73
CA SER A 172 21.95 -9.10 14.85
C SER A 172 21.95 -9.80 16.22
N GLN A 173 21.28 -9.21 17.21
CA GLN A 173 20.56 -10.07 18.16
C GLN A 173 19.22 -10.43 17.52
N VAL A 174 18.96 -11.72 17.37
CA VAL A 174 17.67 -12.24 16.88
C VAL A 174 16.61 -11.80 17.88
N ILE A 175 15.87 -10.77 17.50
CA ILE A 175 14.71 -10.31 18.26
C ILE A 175 13.65 -11.39 18.06
N SER A 176 13.17 -12.00 19.15
CA SER A 176 12.12 -13.01 19.10
C SER A 176 10.85 -12.49 19.78
N LEU A 177 9.91 -11.92 19.01
CA LEU A 177 8.56 -11.59 19.52
C LEU A 177 7.56 -12.73 19.38
N ASP A 178 6.65 -12.82 20.34
CA ASP A 178 5.46 -13.63 20.17
C ASP A 178 4.58 -13.08 19.03
N LYS A 179 3.83 -13.97 18.38
CA LYS A 179 2.98 -13.63 17.22
C LYS A 179 1.98 -12.51 17.56
N SER A 180 1.42 -12.53 18.77
CA SER A 180 0.50 -11.51 19.28
C SER A 180 1.15 -10.13 19.29
N ASP A 181 2.40 -10.06 19.71
CA ASP A 181 3.09 -8.81 20.02
C ASP A 181 3.57 -8.13 18.74
N GLY A 182 4.00 -8.93 17.75
CA GLY A 182 4.32 -8.43 16.41
C GLY A 182 3.10 -7.88 15.66
N GLU A 183 1.94 -8.53 15.77
CA GLU A 183 0.69 -8.02 15.18
C GLU A 183 0.19 -6.76 15.88
N GLN A 184 0.30 -6.71 17.21
CA GLN A 184 0.02 -5.49 17.99
C GLN A 184 0.94 -4.34 17.60
N ALA A 185 2.24 -4.58 17.47
CA ALA A 185 3.21 -3.58 17.02
C ALA A 185 2.86 -3.05 15.62
N ARG A 186 2.51 -3.94 14.67
CA ARG A 186 2.08 -3.54 13.31
C ARG A 186 0.83 -2.66 13.33
N ALA A 187 -0.17 -3.02 14.13
CA ALA A 187 -1.38 -2.21 14.29
C ALA A 187 -1.06 -0.82 14.90
N LEU A 188 -0.08 -0.74 15.79
CA LEU A 188 0.39 0.52 16.36
C LEU A 188 1.11 1.39 15.33
N PHE A 189 1.98 0.83 14.49
CA PHE A 189 2.63 1.56 13.39
C PHE A 189 1.59 2.20 12.45
N GLU A 190 0.58 1.43 12.03
CA GLU A 190 -0.46 1.94 11.13
C GLU A 190 -1.31 3.04 11.80
N ARG A 191 -1.67 2.84 13.07
CA ARG A 191 -2.42 3.82 13.86
C ARG A 191 -1.64 5.12 14.05
N LEU A 192 -0.34 5.02 14.30
CA LEU A 192 0.55 6.18 14.45
C LEU A 192 0.75 6.92 13.12
N ARG A 193 0.89 6.20 11.99
CA ARG A 193 0.96 6.81 10.64
C ARG A 193 -0.31 7.60 10.31
N LYS A 194 -1.49 7.02 10.57
CA LYS A 194 -2.78 7.71 10.37
C LYS A 194 -2.91 8.94 11.28
N PHE A 195 -2.53 8.81 12.55
CA PHE A 195 -2.55 9.92 13.51
C PHE A 195 -1.59 11.05 13.10
N ARG A 196 -0.38 10.71 12.65
CA ARG A 196 0.62 11.65 12.14
C ARG A 196 0.05 12.48 10.99
N SER A 197 -0.50 11.83 9.97
CA SER A 197 -1.09 12.53 8.82
C SER A 197 -2.23 13.47 9.24
N HIS A 198 -3.07 13.07 10.20
CA HIS A 198 -4.15 13.90 10.70
C HIS A 198 -3.62 15.13 11.48
N CYS A 199 -2.62 14.96 12.34
CA CYS A 199 -2.06 16.05 13.16
C CYS A 199 -1.14 16.99 12.39
N GLU A 200 -0.41 16.51 11.38
CA GLU A 200 0.44 17.36 10.53
C GLU A 200 -0.41 18.34 9.69
N SER A 201 -1.69 18.07 9.45
CA SER A 201 -2.59 18.97 8.71
C SER A 201 -3.14 20.14 9.54
N SER A 202 -2.95 20.13 10.87
CA SER A 202 -3.61 21.05 11.79
C SER A 202 -2.63 21.71 12.77
N ALA A 203 -2.89 22.98 13.12
CA ALA A 203 -2.19 23.75 14.14
C ALA A 203 -3.14 24.27 15.25
N VAL A 204 -4.24 23.56 15.51
CA VAL A 204 -5.30 24.01 16.44
C VAL A 204 -4.84 23.94 17.89
N ILE A 205 -4.12 22.89 18.29
CA ILE A 205 -3.69 22.69 19.67
C ILE A 205 -2.71 23.81 20.08
N CYS A 206 -1.71 24.06 19.24
CA CYS A 206 -0.74 25.13 19.48
C CYS A 206 -1.41 26.52 19.55
N LYS A 207 -2.37 26.80 18.65
CA LYS A 207 -3.12 28.07 18.66
C LYS A 207 -3.97 28.26 19.91
N VAL A 208 -4.68 27.21 20.35
CA VAL A 208 -5.50 27.26 21.57
C VAL A 208 -4.63 27.47 22.80
N TYR A 209 -3.49 26.78 22.89
CA TYR A 209 -2.55 26.96 24.01
C TYR A 209 -1.93 28.36 24.03
N LEU A 210 -1.53 28.91 22.88
CA LEU A 210 -1.04 30.29 22.76
C LEU A 210 -2.12 31.30 23.18
N ALA A 211 -3.34 31.15 22.65
CA ALA A 211 -4.46 32.03 22.99
C ALA A 211 -4.80 31.96 24.48
N GLN A 212 -4.76 30.77 25.09
CA GLN A 212 -4.95 30.58 26.53
C GLN A 212 -3.89 31.32 27.35
N THR A 213 -2.61 31.22 26.99
CA THR A 213 -1.51 31.90 27.70
C THR A 213 -1.62 33.42 27.57
N VAL A 214 -1.94 33.93 26.38
CA VAL A 214 -2.18 35.37 26.16
C VAL A 214 -3.37 35.86 26.98
N PHE A 215 -4.47 35.09 27.02
CA PHE A 215 -5.66 35.41 27.81
C PHE A 215 -5.35 35.46 29.32
N LYS A 216 -4.59 34.50 29.84
CA LYS A 216 -4.13 34.50 31.24
C LYS A 216 -3.32 35.77 31.56
N LEU A 217 -2.38 36.16 30.68
CA LEU A 217 -1.56 37.36 30.88
C LEU A 217 -2.41 38.65 30.83
N LEU A 218 -3.39 38.73 29.93
CA LEU A 218 -4.34 39.86 29.87
C LEU A 218 -5.19 39.95 31.15
N ILE A 219 -5.67 38.82 31.68
CA ILE A 219 -6.39 38.80 32.96
C ILE A 219 -5.48 39.27 34.10
N VAL A 220 -4.26 38.75 34.19
CA VAL A 220 -3.32 39.12 35.27
C VAL A 220 -3.01 40.62 35.23
N THR A 221 -2.73 41.16 34.04
CA THR A 221 -2.46 42.60 33.86
C THR A 221 -3.67 43.45 34.19
N LEU A 222 -4.88 43.05 33.78
CA LEU A 222 -6.12 43.71 34.16
C LEU A 222 -6.32 43.70 35.68
N ILE A 223 -6.14 42.55 36.34
CA ILE A 223 -6.30 42.44 37.79
C ILE A 223 -5.32 43.34 38.51
N MET A 224 -4.03 43.30 38.15
CA MET A 224 -3.00 44.14 38.74
C MET A 224 -3.31 45.64 38.56
N SER A 225 -3.84 46.05 37.40
CA SER A 225 -4.09 47.46 37.09
C SER A 225 -5.10 48.14 38.04
N TYR A 226 -6.14 47.41 38.48
CA TYR A 226 -7.15 47.99 39.35
C TYR A 226 -6.94 47.64 40.84
N THR A 227 -6.29 46.51 41.16
CA THR A 227 -6.05 46.08 42.56
C THR A 227 -4.87 46.80 43.22
N VAL A 228 -3.83 47.18 42.45
CA VAL A 228 -2.66 47.89 43.00
C VAL A 228 -3.04 49.28 43.54
N PRO A 229 -3.80 50.13 42.81
CA PRO A 229 -4.30 51.39 43.36
C PRO A 229 -5.18 51.19 44.61
N LEU A 230 -5.91 50.07 44.67
CA LEU A 230 -6.80 49.72 45.75
C LEU A 230 -6.09 49.53 47.09
N LEU A 231 -4.84 49.05 47.06
CA LEU A 231 -4.02 48.84 48.25
C LEU A 231 -3.81 50.15 49.04
N GLY A 232 -3.73 51.28 48.34
CA GLY A 232 -3.61 52.62 48.93
C GLY A 232 -4.93 53.17 49.50
N SER A 233 -6.07 52.66 49.03
CA SER A 233 -7.41 53.11 49.48
C SER A 233 -7.88 52.47 50.80
N LEU A 234 -7.18 51.44 51.28
CA LEU A 234 -7.52 50.72 52.53
C LEU A 234 -6.93 51.46 53.74
N SER A 235 -7.60 52.52 54.19
CA SER A 235 -7.28 53.22 55.43
C SER A 235 -7.89 52.54 56.67
N PHE A 236 -7.31 52.81 57.84
CA PHE A 236 -7.82 52.31 59.13
C PHE A 236 -8.98 53.18 59.66
N ASN A 237 -8.94 54.49 59.36
CA ASN A 237 -9.96 55.47 59.77
C ASN A 237 -10.70 55.98 58.53
N HIS A 238 -12.02 56.19 58.68
CA HIS A 238 -12.91 56.78 57.68
C HIS A 238 -13.81 57.83 58.35
N THR A 239 -13.98 58.99 57.73
CA THR A 239 -14.91 60.02 58.21
C THR A 239 -16.27 59.87 57.51
N CYS A 240 -17.33 59.74 58.30
CA CYS A 240 -18.71 59.55 57.85
C CYS A 240 -19.54 60.80 58.15
N HIS A 241 -20.30 61.29 57.17
CA HIS A 241 -21.17 62.45 57.28
C HIS A 241 -22.60 62.02 56.89
N PRO A 242 -23.41 61.49 57.82
CA PRO A 242 -24.76 61.01 57.50
C PRO A 242 -25.70 62.17 57.15
N GLU A 243 -26.57 61.98 56.17
CA GLU A 243 -27.50 63.03 55.68
C GLU A 243 -28.54 63.46 56.75
N GLU A 244 -28.88 62.58 57.70
CA GLU A 244 -29.90 62.80 58.74
C GLU A 244 -29.30 63.11 60.14
N TRP A 245 -28.49 64.17 60.25
CA TRP A 245 -27.86 64.60 61.51
C TRP A 245 -28.87 64.98 62.64
N ALA A 246 -30.13 65.24 62.28
CA ALA A 246 -31.19 65.66 63.20
C ALA A 246 -31.62 64.57 64.22
N LEU A 247 -31.37 63.28 63.96
CA LEU A 247 -31.78 62.19 64.86
C LEU A 247 -30.81 61.91 66.02
N VAL A 248 -29.57 62.41 65.98
CA VAL A 248 -28.52 62.10 66.98
C VAL A 248 -27.80 63.34 67.51
N GLY A 249 -27.81 64.44 66.77
CA GLY A 249 -27.18 65.70 67.18
C GLY A 249 -25.69 65.85 66.81
N TYR A 250 -25.11 64.91 66.05
CA TYR A 250 -23.70 64.98 65.59
C TYR A 250 -23.63 64.97 64.06
N ALA A 251 -22.80 65.85 63.48
CA ALA A 251 -22.63 66.00 62.05
C ALA A 251 -21.50 65.13 61.45
N THR A 252 -20.55 64.71 62.27
CA THR A 252 -19.34 63.99 61.83
C THR A 252 -19.05 62.79 62.72
N PHE A 253 -18.84 61.62 62.12
CA PHE A 253 -18.42 60.40 62.80
C PHE A 253 -17.06 59.94 62.27
N GLU A 254 -16.15 59.53 63.15
CA GLU A 254 -14.93 58.81 62.79
C GLU A 254 -15.16 57.31 62.98
N CYS A 255 -15.01 56.56 61.90
CA CYS A 255 -15.27 55.13 61.83
C CYS A 255 -13.95 54.36 61.68
N ILE A 256 -13.75 53.37 62.53
CA ILE A 256 -12.59 52.47 62.50
C ILE A 256 -13.02 51.14 61.87
N HIS A 257 -12.32 50.75 60.80
CA HIS A 257 -12.45 49.42 60.22
C HIS A 257 -11.37 48.49 60.76
N VAL A 258 -11.74 47.67 61.75
CA VAL A 258 -10.80 46.78 62.47
C VAL A 258 -10.13 45.76 61.54
N LEU A 259 -10.82 45.36 60.47
CA LEU A 259 -10.34 44.34 59.51
C LEU A 259 -9.39 44.91 58.44
N SER A 260 -9.32 46.23 58.28
CA SER A 260 -8.53 46.91 57.24
C SER A 260 -7.04 46.51 57.22
N SER A 261 -6.43 46.33 58.40
CA SER A 261 -5.01 45.93 58.53
C SER A 261 -4.77 44.49 58.07
N LEU A 262 -5.69 43.57 58.39
CA LEU A 262 -5.61 42.17 57.98
C LEU A 262 -5.91 42.02 56.48
N LEU A 263 -6.94 42.70 55.98
CA LEU A 263 -7.27 42.73 54.55
C LEU A 263 -6.14 43.32 53.71
N ARG A 264 -5.45 44.37 54.18
CA ARG A 264 -4.28 44.94 53.48
C ARG A 264 -3.14 43.92 53.36
N LYS A 265 -2.86 43.14 54.42
CA LYS A 265 -1.83 42.08 54.40
C LYS A 265 -2.23 40.92 53.49
N LEU A 266 -3.50 40.49 53.53
CA LEU A 266 -4.02 39.44 52.65
C LEU A 266 -4.05 39.87 51.17
N LEU A 267 -4.45 41.12 50.89
CA LEU A 267 -4.38 41.71 49.55
C LEU A 267 -2.94 41.79 49.04
N ALA A 268 -1.99 42.24 49.87
CA ALA A 268 -0.57 42.25 49.51
C ALA A 268 -0.06 40.83 49.19
N ALA A 269 -0.42 39.83 50.00
CA ALA A 269 -0.08 38.44 49.74
C ALA A 269 -0.74 37.89 48.45
N TYR A 270 -1.98 38.29 48.15
CA TYR A 270 -2.65 37.92 46.90
C TYR A 270 -1.94 38.53 45.68
N LEU A 271 -1.53 39.80 45.76
CA LEU A 271 -0.80 40.50 44.69
C LEU A 271 0.59 39.90 44.43
N THR A 272 1.31 39.46 45.47
CA THR A 272 2.61 38.80 45.28
C THR A 272 2.46 37.45 44.57
N LEU A 273 1.43 36.66 44.94
CA LEU A 273 1.12 35.40 44.28
C LEU A 273 0.70 35.61 42.81
N LEU A 274 -0.15 36.61 42.56
CA LEU A 274 -0.59 36.98 41.21
C LEU A 274 0.58 37.48 40.33
N GLY A 275 1.50 38.24 40.91
CA GLY A 275 2.71 38.70 40.23
C GLY A 275 3.65 37.55 39.83
N LEU A 276 3.85 36.58 40.73
CA LEU A 276 4.61 35.36 40.44
C LEU A 276 3.94 34.54 39.33
N TYR A 277 2.62 34.37 39.39
CA TYR A 277 1.83 33.71 38.34
C TYR A 277 1.99 34.43 36.99
N GLY A 278 1.96 35.76 36.97
CA GLY A 278 2.20 36.58 35.77
C GLY A 278 3.60 36.38 35.17
N LEU A 279 4.64 36.33 36.02
CA LEU A 279 6.02 36.09 35.58
C LEU A 279 6.19 34.71 34.94
N LEU A 280 5.55 33.66 35.49
CA LEU A 280 5.53 32.35 34.85
C LEU A 280 4.78 32.34 33.51
N ASN A 281 3.63 33.02 33.39
CA ASN A 281 2.93 33.14 32.11
C ASN A 281 3.72 33.93 31.06
N PHE A 282 4.50 34.92 31.49
CA PHE A 282 5.43 35.62 30.60
C PHE A 282 6.55 34.69 30.13
N TYR A 283 7.14 33.92 31.05
CA TYR A 283 8.13 32.89 30.70
C TYR A 283 7.57 31.89 29.68
N THR A 284 6.36 31.34 29.90
CA THR A 284 5.76 30.41 28.94
C THR A 284 5.49 31.04 27.59
N LEU A 285 5.01 32.29 27.56
CA LEU A 285 4.82 33.02 26.31
C LEU A 285 6.14 33.21 25.56
N THR A 286 7.22 33.60 26.28
CA THR A 286 8.54 33.74 25.66
C THR A 286 9.07 32.40 25.12
N TRP A 287 8.88 31.30 25.84
CA TRP A 287 9.26 29.95 25.39
C TRP A 287 8.52 29.55 24.12
N ILE A 288 7.19 29.79 24.07
CA ILE A 288 6.35 29.48 22.90
C ILE A 288 6.78 30.28 21.67
N LEU A 289 7.20 31.53 21.86
CA LEU A 289 7.59 32.44 20.77
C LEU A 289 9.07 32.30 20.36
N SER A 290 9.95 31.92 21.28
CA SER A 290 11.40 31.80 21.01
C SER A 290 11.77 30.49 20.32
N SER A 291 10.90 29.48 20.37
CA SER A 291 11.13 28.17 19.77
C SER A 291 10.20 27.98 18.57
N SER A 292 10.73 27.48 17.45
CA SER A 292 9.92 27.12 16.28
C SER A 292 9.09 25.86 16.57
N LEU A 293 8.13 25.93 17.49
CA LEU A 293 7.34 24.80 18.00
C LEU A 293 6.50 24.08 16.93
N GLN A 294 6.37 24.68 15.75
CA GLN A 294 5.71 24.08 14.59
C GLN A 294 6.61 23.09 13.83
N GLN A 295 7.89 23.00 14.17
CA GLN A 295 8.83 22.02 13.60
C GLN A 295 9.58 21.32 14.75
N TYR A 296 9.59 19.99 14.72
CA TYR A 296 10.37 19.17 15.64
C TYR A 296 11.32 18.29 14.84
N SER A 297 12.61 18.52 15.01
CA SER A 297 13.69 17.69 14.46
C SER A 297 14.35 16.91 15.58
N PHE A 298 14.44 15.59 15.44
CA PHE A 298 15.11 14.68 16.38
C PHE A 298 16.64 14.81 16.34
N HIS A 299 17.23 16.00 16.44
CA HIS A 299 18.67 16.20 16.21
C HIS A 299 19.55 15.37 17.15
N SER A 300 19.21 15.34 18.44
CA SER A 300 19.93 14.54 19.45
C SER A 300 19.83 13.03 19.21
N LEU A 301 18.69 12.53 18.71
CA LEU A 301 18.49 11.11 18.42
C LEU A 301 18.99 10.71 17.02
N LYS A 302 19.05 11.64 16.06
CA LYS A 302 19.64 11.45 14.72
C LYS A 302 21.16 11.32 14.78
N GLU A 303 21.82 11.92 15.78
CA GLU A 303 23.26 11.74 16.02
C GLU A 303 23.58 10.39 16.69
N LEU A 304 22.68 9.91 17.55
CA LEU A 304 22.83 8.63 18.27
C LEU A 304 22.39 7.40 17.46
N SER A 305 21.61 7.58 16.39
CA SER A 305 21.16 6.49 15.52
C SER A 305 21.81 6.60 14.14
N SER A 306 22.19 5.47 13.54
CA SER A 306 22.74 5.41 12.17
C SER A 306 21.72 5.78 11.06
N LEU A 307 20.58 6.38 11.44
CA LEU A 307 19.40 6.62 10.60
C LEU A 307 19.29 8.10 10.20
N ARG A 308 19.92 8.47 9.08
CA ARG A 308 19.92 9.86 8.55
C ARG A 308 18.63 10.31 7.88
N ASP A 309 17.77 9.39 7.42
CA ASP A 309 16.66 9.71 6.51
C ASP A 309 15.29 9.85 7.19
N PHE A 310 15.22 10.55 8.33
CA PHE A 310 13.93 10.80 9.00
C PHE A 310 13.37 12.21 8.70
N PRO A 311 12.16 12.32 8.11
CA PRO A 311 11.52 13.61 7.80
C PRO A 311 11.01 14.30 9.06
N ASP A 312 11.34 15.59 9.21
CA ASP A 312 10.99 16.39 10.39
C ASP A 312 9.46 16.52 10.57
N LEU A 313 9.02 16.49 11.84
CA LEU A 313 7.61 16.55 12.19
C LEU A 313 7.10 18.00 12.17
N LYS A 314 5.83 18.19 11.80
CA LYS A 314 5.22 19.50 11.62
C LYS A 314 3.96 19.71 12.47
N ASN A 315 3.67 20.97 12.78
CA ASN A 315 2.42 21.48 13.36
C ASN A 315 2.04 20.87 14.73
N ASP A 316 0.78 20.45 14.93
CA ASP A 316 0.26 20.02 16.24
C ASP A 316 1.05 18.82 16.81
N LEU A 317 1.54 17.91 15.97
CA LEU A 317 2.36 16.76 16.43
C LEU A 317 3.75 17.21 16.93
N ALA A 318 4.38 18.16 16.25
CA ALA A 318 5.64 18.74 16.68
C ALA A 318 5.49 19.43 18.04
N PHE A 319 4.42 20.21 18.21
CA PHE A 319 4.10 20.86 19.48
C PHE A 319 3.88 19.85 20.62
N LEU A 320 3.09 18.79 20.40
CA LEU A 320 2.85 17.76 21.42
C LEU A 320 4.13 17.03 21.84
N ILE A 321 5.04 16.78 20.90
CA ILE A 321 6.32 16.13 21.20
C ILE A 321 7.26 17.07 21.95
N HIS A 322 7.30 18.37 21.60
CA HIS A 322 8.03 19.37 22.41
C HIS A 322 7.52 19.40 23.85
N MET A 323 6.20 19.35 24.06
CA MET A 323 5.61 19.33 25.41
C MET A 323 5.97 18.04 26.18
N LEU A 324 6.03 16.91 25.48
CA LEU A 324 6.42 15.62 26.04
C LEU A 324 7.92 15.57 26.39
N ASP A 325 8.77 16.15 25.54
CA ASP A 325 10.22 16.20 25.73
C ASP A 325 10.61 17.01 26.99
N GLN A 326 9.83 18.05 27.31
CA GLN A 326 9.97 18.81 28.55
C GLN A 326 9.51 18.06 29.80
N TYR A 327 8.74 16.97 29.64
CA TYR A 327 8.29 16.12 30.74
C TYR A 327 9.24 14.93 30.96
N ASP A 328 9.45 14.10 29.93
CA ASP A 328 10.36 12.96 29.97
C ASP A 328 10.90 12.61 28.56
N PRO A 329 12.22 12.77 28.31
CA PRO A 329 12.82 12.45 27.02
C PRO A 329 12.78 10.95 26.67
N LEU A 330 12.63 10.04 27.65
CA LEU A 330 12.57 8.60 27.40
C LEU A 330 11.29 8.19 26.66
N LEU A 331 10.19 8.90 26.90
CA LEU A 331 8.92 8.67 26.19
C LEU A 331 9.04 9.03 24.71
N VAL A 332 9.79 10.10 24.41
CA VAL A 332 10.09 10.54 23.05
C VAL A 332 10.95 9.50 22.33
N GLN A 333 11.95 8.92 23.00
CA GLN A 333 12.78 7.85 22.43
C GLN A 333 11.97 6.60 22.06
N ARG A 334 11.04 6.17 22.93
CA ARG A 334 10.16 5.02 22.65
C ARG A 334 9.20 5.30 21.50
N LEU A 335 8.66 6.52 21.43
CA LEU A 335 7.81 6.94 20.32
C LEU A 335 8.59 7.01 19.00
N PHE A 336 9.85 7.46 19.03
CA PHE A 336 10.73 7.55 17.87
C PHE A 336 10.93 6.18 17.19
N VAL A 337 11.07 5.10 17.96
CA VAL A 337 11.14 3.73 17.42
C VAL A 337 9.92 3.40 16.55
N PHE A 338 8.71 3.83 16.92
CA PHE A 338 7.52 3.59 16.09
C PHE A 338 7.31 4.61 14.96
N LEU A 339 7.98 5.75 15.01
CA LEU A 339 7.95 6.71 13.91
C LEU A 339 8.92 6.33 12.79
N SER A 340 10.01 5.60 13.11
CA SER A 340 11.06 5.26 12.17
C SER A 340 10.59 4.28 11.06
N PRO A 341 10.86 4.57 9.77
CA PRO A 341 10.55 3.63 8.68
C PRO A 341 11.47 2.40 8.67
N VAL A 342 12.66 2.50 9.26
CA VAL A 342 13.62 1.38 9.31
C VAL A 342 13.21 0.35 10.36
N SER A 343 12.69 0.78 11.50
CA SER A 343 12.13 -0.16 12.49
C SER A 343 10.87 -0.85 11.96
N GLU A 344 10.00 -0.14 11.21
CA GLU A 344 8.85 -0.75 10.52
C GLU A 344 9.33 -1.83 9.52
N SER A 345 10.39 -1.54 8.77
CA SER A 345 11.01 -2.50 7.84
C SER A 345 11.56 -3.74 8.57
N ARG A 346 12.27 -3.56 9.68
CA ARG A 346 12.80 -4.66 10.50
C ARG A 346 11.67 -5.54 11.08
N LEU A 347 10.59 -4.93 11.58
CA LEU A 347 9.42 -5.67 12.07
C LEU A 347 8.79 -6.52 10.96
N LEU A 348 8.70 -5.97 9.74
CA LEU A 348 8.16 -6.68 8.59
C LEU A 348 9.06 -7.85 8.17
N GLU A 349 10.38 -7.71 8.24
CA GLU A 349 11.34 -8.79 7.99
C GLU A 349 11.18 -9.95 8.98
N GLU A 350 11.17 -9.67 10.29
CA GLU A 350 10.98 -10.72 11.32
C GLU A 350 9.61 -11.40 11.19
N SER A 351 8.56 -10.63 10.91
CA SER A 351 7.21 -11.15 10.66
C SER A 351 7.14 -12.03 9.41
N LEU A 352 8.03 -11.79 8.44
CA LEU A 352 8.10 -12.54 7.20
C LEU A 352 8.88 -13.84 7.41
N GLU A 353 10.02 -13.80 8.11
CA GLU A 353 10.78 -14.99 8.54
C GLU A 353 9.92 -15.98 9.31
N ARG A 354 9.15 -15.51 10.32
CA ARG A 354 8.25 -16.41 11.06
C ARG A 354 7.14 -17.02 10.20
N ARG A 355 6.58 -16.24 9.27
CA ARG A 355 5.48 -16.72 8.41
C ARG A 355 5.94 -17.64 7.28
N TRP A 356 7.21 -17.50 6.89
CA TRP A 356 7.85 -18.17 5.76
C TRP A 356 9.15 -18.85 6.22
N GLY A 357 9.02 -19.73 7.21
CA GLY A 357 10.12 -20.61 7.62
C GLY A 357 10.43 -21.69 6.58
N GLU A 358 11.56 -22.37 6.77
CA GLU A 358 12.08 -23.39 5.84
C GLU A 358 11.06 -24.50 5.58
N GLU A 359 10.38 -25.03 6.60
CA GLU A 359 9.39 -26.10 6.47
C GLU A 359 8.24 -25.72 5.53
N LYS A 360 7.73 -24.50 5.66
CA LYS A 360 6.61 -24.01 4.87
C LYS A 360 7.02 -23.74 3.42
N LEU A 361 8.25 -23.26 3.21
CA LEU A 361 8.82 -23.09 1.88
C LEU A 361 9.04 -24.45 1.22
N HIS A 362 9.58 -25.44 1.94
CA HIS A 362 9.75 -26.81 1.46
C HIS A 362 8.42 -27.45 1.05
N ALA A 363 7.36 -27.25 1.83
CA ALA A 363 6.02 -27.76 1.49
C ALA A 363 5.43 -27.16 0.20
N MET A 364 5.89 -25.97 -0.22
CA MET A 364 5.46 -25.30 -1.45
C MET A 364 6.34 -25.61 -2.66
N ILE A 365 7.42 -26.37 -2.50
CA ILE A 365 8.26 -26.78 -3.63
C ILE A 365 7.50 -27.85 -4.41
N SER A 366 7.15 -27.52 -5.65
CA SER A 366 6.58 -28.46 -6.62
C SER A 366 7.66 -28.97 -7.56
N VAL A 367 7.50 -30.19 -8.09
CA VAL A 367 8.37 -30.72 -9.14
C VAL A 367 7.67 -30.58 -10.49
N ASP A 368 8.28 -29.88 -11.43
CA ASP A 368 7.77 -29.74 -12.80
C ASP A 368 7.88 -31.07 -13.57
N ALA A 369 7.22 -31.17 -14.73
CA ALA A 369 7.21 -32.39 -15.57
C ALA A 369 8.61 -32.87 -15.99
N ASP A 370 9.59 -31.97 -16.01
CA ASP A 370 11.00 -32.25 -16.32
C ASP A 370 11.82 -32.73 -15.09
N GLY A 371 11.17 -32.95 -13.94
CA GLY A 371 11.84 -33.36 -12.69
C GLY A 371 12.55 -32.22 -11.95
N ARG A 372 12.27 -30.96 -12.30
CA ARG A 372 12.91 -29.77 -11.72
C ARG A 372 12.13 -29.23 -10.53
N SER A 373 12.84 -28.89 -9.46
CA SER A 373 12.26 -28.27 -8.25
C SER A 373 11.96 -26.79 -8.50
N ARG A 374 10.68 -26.43 -8.33
CA ARG A 374 10.15 -25.10 -8.57
C ARG A 374 9.47 -24.55 -7.32
N LEU A 375 9.72 -23.27 -7.05
CA LEU A 375 9.03 -22.50 -6.02
C LEU A 375 8.41 -21.24 -6.64
N GLN A 376 7.17 -20.96 -6.30
CA GLN A 376 6.45 -19.76 -6.74
C GLN A 376 6.01 -18.94 -5.53
N LEU A 377 6.40 -17.66 -5.52
CA LEU A 377 6.03 -16.70 -4.47
C LEU A 377 5.30 -15.52 -5.10
N VAL A 378 4.17 -15.14 -4.50
CA VAL A 378 3.26 -14.12 -5.04
C VAL A 378 2.95 -13.08 -3.97
N ALA A 379 3.01 -11.81 -4.36
CA ALA A 379 2.57 -10.65 -3.58
C ALA A 379 3.20 -10.53 -2.18
N LEU A 380 4.49 -10.89 -2.07
CA LEU A 380 5.26 -10.67 -0.85
C LEU A 380 5.91 -9.28 -0.86
N PRO A 381 5.91 -8.55 0.28
CA PRO A 381 6.57 -7.25 0.34
C PRO A 381 8.10 -7.36 0.22
N ARG A 382 8.71 -8.45 0.69
CA ARG A 382 10.14 -8.77 0.59
C ARG A 382 10.33 -10.28 0.45
N LEU A 383 11.52 -10.70 0.00
CA LEU A 383 11.90 -12.11 -0.08
C LEU A 383 12.19 -12.68 1.33
N PRO A 384 11.70 -13.87 1.68
CA PRO A 384 12.10 -14.56 2.91
C PRO A 384 13.58 -14.95 2.86
N PRO A 385 14.40 -14.66 3.89
CA PRO A 385 15.80 -15.06 3.90
C PRO A 385 15.99 -16.58 4.02
N ALA A 386 15.03 -17.29 4.61
CA ALA A 386 14.96 -18.76 4.60
C ALA A 386 14.87 -19.37 3.18
N LEU A 387 14.58 -18.55 2.16
CA LEU A 387 14.63 -19.02 0.77
C LEU A 387 16.07 -19.28 0.30
N PHE A 388 17.04 -18.55 0.85
CA PHE A 388 18.44 -18.63 0.45
C PHE A 388 19.15 -19.87 1.04
N THR A 389 18.55 -20.55 2.03
CA THR A 389 19.06 -21.81 2.60
C THR A 389 18.62 -23.03 1.80
N LEU A 390 17.65 -22.89 0.90
CA LEU A 390 17.12 -23.97 0.06
C LEU A 390 18.11 -24.34 -1.05
N SER A 391 18.98 -25.31 -0.77
CA SER A 391 20.01 -25.79 -1.71
C SER A 391 19.46 -26.57 -2.91
N GLN A 392 18.26 -27.14 -2.78
CA GLN A 392 17.64 -28.02 -3.77
C GLN A 392 16.88 -27.29 -4.89
N LEU A 393 16.71 -25.96 -4.81
CA LEU A 393 15.86 -25.19 -5.72
C LEU A 393 16.56 -24.89 -7.06
N GLN A 394 15.92 -25.25 -8.19
CA GLN A 394 16.42 -24.96 -9.53
C GLN A 394 15.68 -23.80 -10.22
N VAL A 395 14.36 -23.70 -10.00
CA VAL A 395 13.47 -22.71 -10.62
C VAL A 395 12.77 -21.87 -9.55
N LEU A 396 12.80 -20.55 -9.70
CA LEU A 396 12.11 -19.61 -8.79
C LEU A 396 11.29 -18.64 -9.61
N LYS A 397 10.01 -18.54 -9.23
CA LYS A 397 9.05 -17.62 -9.84
C LYS A 397 8.58 -16.62 -8.79
N LEU A 398 8.78 -15.35 -9.08
CA LEU A 398 8.46 -14.25 -8.19
C LEU A 398 7.46 -13.33 -8.88
N GLU A 399 6.34 -13.04 -8.22
CA GLU A 399 5.27 -12.21 -8.79
C GLU A 399 4.92 -11.04 -7.86
N LEU A 400 4.98 -9.82 -8.39
CA LEU A 400 4.63 -8.57 -7.68
C LEU A 400 5.44 -8.33 -6.39
N ILE A 401 6.75 -8.59 -6.44
CA ILE A 401 7.65 -8.45 -5.28
C ILE A 401 8.68 -7.33 -5.55
N THR A 402 8.85 -6.43 -4.58
CA THR A 402 9.98 -5.49 -4.57
C THR A 402 11.22 -6.19 -4.01
N LEU A 403 12.24 -6.36 -4.84
CA LEU A 403 13.40 -7.18 -4.53
C LEU A 403 14.61 -6.31 -4.15
N THR A 404 15.11 -6.51 -2.93
CA THR A 404 16.43 -6.04 -2.46
C THR A 404 17.27 -7.26 -2.12
N TRP A 405 18.25 -7.61 -2.95
CA TRP A 405 19.06 -8.82 -2.74
C TRP A 405 20.29 -8.47 -1.91
N THR A 406 20.28 -8.79 -0.62
CA THR A 406 21.40 -8.49 0.30
C THR A 406 22.24 -9.70 0.67
N PHE A 407 21.75 -10.92 0.42
CA PHE A 407 22.39 -12.15 0.87
C PHE A 407 22.98 -12.97 -0.29
N ILE A 408 24.12 -13.61 -0.01
CA ILE A 408 24.83 -14.47 -0.95
C ILE A 408 24.09 -15.81 -1.01
N TRP A 409 23.66 -16.19 -2.21
CA TRP A 409 22.99 -17.47 -2.47
C TRP A 409 23.98 -18.63 -2.48
N HIS A 410 23.59 -19.79 -1.94
CA HIS A 410 24.40 -21.02 -1.94
C HIS A 410 23.72 -22.18 -2.72
N SER A 411 22.74 -21.87 -3.56
CA SER A 411 21.88 -22.85 -4.24
C SER A 411 22.28 -23.11 -5.70
N ASN A 412 21.96 -24.28 -6.26
CA ASN A 412 22.20 -24.64 -7.67
C ASN A 412 21.15 -24.06 -8.63
N TYR A 413 20.92 -22.75 -8.50
CA TYR A 413 19.85 -22.05 -9.16
C TYR A 413 20.15 -21.76 -10.63
N ARG A 414 19.21 -22.09 -11.54
CA ARG A 414 19.42 -21.98 -13.00
C ARG A 414 18.39 -21.10 -13.71
N GLU A 415 17.15 -21.04 -13.21
CA GLU A 415 16.05 -20.37 -13.92
C GLU A 415 15.25 -19.39 -13.05
N LEU A 416 15.21 -18.12 -13.48
CA LEU A 416 14.52 -17.03 -12.80
C LEU A 416 13.36 -16.45 -13.58
N HIS A 417 12.21 -16.39 -12.94
CA HIS A 417 11.02 -15.78 -13.51
C HIS A 417 10.59 -14.62 -12.62
N LEU A 418 10.67 -13.40 -13.14
CA LEU A 418 10.23 -12.18 -12.47
C LEU A 418 9.00 -11.63 -13.18
N TYR A 419 7.87 -11.62 -12.49
CA TYR A 419 6.62 -11.09 -13.00
C TYR A 419 6.26 -9.79 -12.29
N HIS A 420 6.39 -8.66 -12.99
CA HIS A 420 6.14 -7.31 -12.46
C HIS A 420 6.91 -7.00 -11.17
N CYS A 421 8.17 -7.45 -11.11
CA CYS A 421 9.05 -7.23 -9.97
C CYS A 421 10.08 -6.13 -10.27
N THR A 422 10.24 -5.17 -9.36
CA THR A 422 11.34 -4.20 -9.41
C THR A 422 12.49 -4.72 -8.56
N ALA A 423 13.67 -4.93 -9.15
CA ALA A 423 14.80 -5.57 -8.48
C ALA A 423 16.06 -4.73 -8.45
N THR A 424 16.51 -4.37 -7.24
CA THR A 424 17.87 -3.87 -6.98
C THR A 424 18.68 -5.00 -6.38
N VAL A 425 19.79 -5.36 -7.02
CA VAL A 425 20.65 -6.48 -6.63
C VAL A 425 21.98 -5.93 -6.14
N ASP A 426 22.43 -6.37 -4.96
CA ASP A 426 23.75 -5.99 -4.45
C ASP A 426 24.88 -6.56 -5.32
N PRO A 427 26.05 -5.90 -5.40
CA PRO A 427 27.15 -6.32 -6.26
C PRO A 427 27.65 -7.75 -6.00
N SER A 428 27.60 -8.22 -4.74
CA SER A 428 28.00 -9.57 -4.34
C SER A 428 27.06 -10.65 -4.88
N ALA A 429 25.75 -10.41 -4.81
CA ALA A 429 24.73 -11.31 -5.36
C ALA A 429 24.71 -11.29 -6.90
N LEU A 430 25.03 -10.14 -7.50
CA LEU A 430 25.15 -10.01 -8.95
C LEU A 430 26.26 -10.91 -9.53
N ALA A 431 27.42 -10.98 -8.86
CA ALA A 431 28.52 -11.84 -9.30
C ALA A 431 28.09 -13.31 -9.39
N PHE A 432 27.30 -13.78 -8.42
CA PHE A 432 26.74 -15.13 -8.43
C PHE A 432 25.76 -15.36 -9.59
N LEU A 433 24.81 -14.43 -9.80
CA LEU A 433 23.85 -14.51 -10.91
C LEU A 433 24.53 -14.51 -12.28
N GLN A 434 25.60 -13.72 -12.46
CA GLN A 434 26.32 -13.61 -13.71
C GLN A 434 26.95 -14.93 -14.17
N GLU A 435 27.35 -15.80 -13.23
CA GLU A 435 28.01 -17.07 -13.52
C GLU A 435 27.05 -18.26 -13.63
N ARG A 436 25.95 -18.25 -12.87
CA ARG A 436 25.10 -19.44 -12.67
C ARG A 436 23.75 -19.40 -13.37
N LEU A 437 23.21 -18.21 -13.67
CA LEU A 437 21.87 -18.10 -14.24
C LEU A 437 21.88 -18.45 -15.73
N GLU A 438 21.14 -19.50 -16.11
CA GLU A 438 21.03 -19.99 -17.48
C GLU A 438 19.79 -19.44 -18.18
N VAL A 439 18.65 -19.35 -17.49
CA VAL A 439 17.37 -18.90 -18.03
C VAL A 439 16.79 -17.75 -17.22
N LEU A 440 16.32 -16.71 -17.91
CA LEU A 440 15.65 -15.58 -17.28
C LEU A 440 14.37 -15.22 -18.04
N GLN A 441 13.25 -15.20 -17.33
CA GLN A 441 11.97 -14.72 -17.80
C GLN A 441 11.55 -13.46 -17.05
N LEU A 442 11.27 -12.40 -17.78
CA LEU A 442 10.83 -11.12 -17.26
C LEU A 442 9.47 -10.77 -17.84
N THR A 443 8.50 -10.45 -16.98
CA THR A 443 7.28 -9.76 -17.40
C THR A 443 7.21 -8.39 -16.75
N PHE A 444 6.93 -7.37 -17.54
CA PHE A 444 6.95 -5.98 -17.10
C PHE A 444 5.86 -5.20 -17.82
N THR A 445 5.39 -4.12 -17.22
CA THR A 445 4.40 -3.25 -17.86
C THR A 445 5.08 -2.26 -18.79
N GLN A 446 6.19 -1.69 -18.32
CA GLN A 446 7.00 -0.70 -19.03
C GLN A 446 8.47 -1.11 -19.01
N ALA A 447 9.20 -0.77 -20.07
CA ALA A 447 10.61 -1.12 -20.16
C ALA A 447 11.51 -0.45 -19.10
N SER A 448 11.06 0.63 -18.44
CA SER A 448 11.76 1.25 -17.31
C SER A 448 11.82 0.37 -16.06
N GLU A 449 10.93 -0.62 -15.95
CA GLU A 449 10.93 -1.57 -14.84
C GLU A 449 12.01 -2.65 -14.98
N ILE A 450 12.60 -2.79 -16.17
CA ILE A 450 13.61 -3.81 -16.46
C ILE A 450 14.91 -3.46 -15.72
N PRO A 451 15.40 -4.33 -14.82
CA PRO A 451 16.60 -4.03 -14.08
C PRO A 451 17.85 -3.98 -14.97
N SER A 452 18.71 -2.98 -14.76
CA SER A 452 19.93 -2.79 -15.57
C SER A 452 20.93 -3.94 -15.47
N TRP A 453 20.94 -4.66 -14.34
CA TRP A 453 21.83 -5.80 -14.11
C TRP A 453 21.52 -7.00 -15.01
N VAL A 454 20.30 -7.11 -15.54
CA VAL A 454 19.91 -8.19 -16.49
C VAL A 454 20.83 -8.22 -17.70
N LEU A 455 21.21 -7.04 -18.19
CA LEU A 455 22.09 -6.89 -19.35
C LEU A 455 23.52 -7.33 -19.06
N SER A 456 23.90 -7.46 -17.78
CA SER A 456 25.25 -7.84 -17.37
C SER A 456 25.47 -9.34 -17.18
N LEU A 457 24.43 -10.15 -17.37
CA LEU A 457 24.44 -11.59 -17.14
C LEU A 457 25.19 -12.33 -18.25
N ARG A 458 26.47 -12.65 -18.01
CA ARG A 458 27.33 -13.27 -19.03
C ARG A 458 26.95 -14.73 -19.32
N GLY A 459 26.57 -15.49 -18.29
CA GLY A 459 26.20 -16.91 -18.39
C GLY A 459 24.81 -17.21 -18.94
N LEU A 460 24.02 -16.18 -19.30
CA LEU A 460 22.64 -16.36 -19.72
C LEU A 460 22.54 -17.03 -21.10
N HIS A 461 21.78 -18.12 -21.18
CA HIS A 461 21.54 -18.89 -22.40
C HIS A 461 20.18 -18.59 -23.01
N GLU A 462 19.14 -18.41 -22.18
CA GLU A 462 17.77 -18.13 -22.62
C GLU A 462 17.20 -16.89 -21.95
N LEU A 463 16.63 -15.98 -22.74
CA LEU A 463 16.02 -14.75 -22.25
C LEU A 463 14.59 -14.62 -22.80
N HIS A 464 13.63 -14.47 -21.90
CA HIS A 464 12.22 -14.29 -22.22
C HIS A 464 11.79 -12.91 -21.73
N LEU A 465 11.37 -12.04 -22.64
CA LEU A 465 10.90 -10.69 -22.34
C LEU A 465 9.43 -10.58 -22.72
N SER A 466 8.57 -10.26 -21.76
CA SER A 466 7.15 -10.04 -21.98
C SER A 466 6.75 -8.64 -21.49
N GLY A 467 6.28 -7.77 -22.38
CA GLY A 467 5.83 -6.44 -22.01
C GLY A 467 6.02 -5.37 -23.08
N ARG A 468 5.73 -4.11 -22.71
CA ARG A 468 5.87 -2.98 -23.64
C ARG A 468 7.34 -2.53 -23.70
N LEU A 469 8.02 -3.00 -24.76
CA LEU A 469 9.43 -2.71 -25.04
C LEU A 469 9.68 -1.38 -25.78
N ALA A 470 8.62 -0.74 -26.28
CA ALA A 470 8.72 0.55 -26.95
C ALA A 470 8.83 1.68 -25.92
N SER A 471 9.82 2.55 -26.08
CA SER A 471 9.92 3.80 -25.31
C SER A 471 8.75 4.73 -25.71
N ASP A 472 8.10 5.36 -24.74
CA ASP A 472 6.91 6.22 -24.91
C ASP A 472 7.19 7.56 -25.66
N GLY A 473 8.32 7.65 -26.37
CA GLY A 473 8.78 8.82 -27.09
C GLY A 473 8.77 8.64 -28.62
N GLY A 474 7.58 8.62 -29.22
CA GLY A 474 7.37 8.84 -30.65
C GLY A 474 8.02 7.84 -31.63
N VAL A 475 7.64 7.98 -32.90
CA VAL A 475 8.16 7.20 -34.02
C VAL A 475 9.67 7.45 -34.17
N GLY A 476 10.52 6.51 -33.72
CA GLY A 476 11.93 6.48 -34.13
C GLY A 476 13.01 6.08 -33.12
N ARG A 477 12.77 6.08 -31.78
CA ARG A 477 13.78 5.66 -30.77
C ARG A 477 13.40 4.31 -30.18
N SER A 478 14.04 3.23 -30.62
CA SER A 478 15.19 2.53 -30.04
C SER A 478 14.76 1.70 -28.84
N TRP A 479 14.99 0.40 -28.98
CA TRP A 479 14.91 -0.62 -27.95
C TRP A 479 15.26 -0.09 -26.57
N ALA A 480 14.31 -0.21 -25.63
CA ALA A 480 14.45 0.38 -24.31
C ALA A 480 15.45 -0.35 -23.38
N LEU A 481 15.83 -1.59 -23.72
CA LEU A 481 16.83 -2.36 -22.96
C LEU A 481 18.29 -1.91 -23.23
N GLY A 482 18.58 -1.06 -24.22
CA GLY A 482 19.98 -0.71 -24.53
C GLY A 482 20.81 -1.86 -25.13
N SER A 483 22.12 -1.86 -24.94
CA SER A 483 23.04 -2.80 -25.62
C SER A 483 23.03 -4.21 -25.02
N LEU A 484 23.01 -5.23 -25.88
CA LEU A 484 23.02 -6.65 -25.50
C LEU A 484 24.42 -7.30 -25.60
N ARG A 485 25.47 -6.51 -25.84
CA ARG A 485 26.85 -6.99 -26.08
C ARG A 485 27.43 -7.91 -25.00
N GLN A 486 26.94 -7.79 -23.77
CA GLN A 486 27.45 -8.57 -22.64
C GLN A 486 26.83 -9.98 -22.56
N LEU A 487 25.67 -10.21 -23.18
CA LEU A 487 24.96 -11.49 -23.21
C LEU A 487 25.56 -12.43 -24.28
N ARG A 488 26.86 -12.74 -24.14
CA ARG A 488 27.61 -13.48 -25.16
C ARG A 488 27.19 -14.93 -25.32
N HIS A 489 26.57 -15.55 -24.32
CA HIS A 489 26.15 -16.95 -24.38
C HIS A 489 24.68 -17.15 -24.74
N LEU A 490 23.96 -16.06 -25.08
CA LEU A 490 22.55 -16.11 -25.40
C LEU A 490 22.31 -16.89 -26.69
N ARG A 491 21.53 -17.97 -26.59
CA ARG A 491 21.13 -18.85 -27.69
C ARG A 491 19.66 -18.72 -28.04
N VAL A 492 18.82 -18.51 -27.03
CA VAL A 492 17.37 -18.40 -27.20
C VAL A 492 16.91 -17.03 -26.74
N LEU A 493 16.17 -16.34 -27.59
CA LEU A 493 15.51 -15.10 -27.23
C LEU A 493 14.04 -15.18 -27.61
N VAL A 494 13.19 -14.99 -26.61
CA VAL A 494 11.74 -14.93 -26.76
C VAL A 494 11.29 -13.51 -26.40
N ILE A 495 10.59 -12.86 -27.32
CA ILE A 495 10.03 -11.53 -27.11
C ILE A 495 8.52 -11.60 -27.32
N ARG A 496 7.77 -11.27 -26.27
CA ARG A 496 6.32 -11.08 -26.30
C ARG A 496 6.01 -9.61 -26.06
N GLY A 497 5.43 -8.93 -27.02
CA GLY A 497 5.15 -7.51 -26.87
C GLY A 497 4.74 -6.83 -28.17
N MET A 498 4.79 -5.51 -28.18
CA MET A 498 4.34 -4.68 -29.30
C MET A 498 5.52 -4.03 -30.02
N LEU A 499 6.14 -4.74 -30.96
CA LEU A 499 7.27 -4.28 -31.76
C LEU A 499 6.83 -3.85 -33.17
N GLN A 500 7.16 -2.62 -33.55
CA GLN A 500 6.99 -2.17 -34.94
C GLN A 500 8.18 -2.52 -35.84
N ARG A 501 9.36 -2.72 -35.26
CA ARG A 501 10.60 -3.05 -35.96
C ARG A 501 11.43 -4.02 -35.13
N ILE A 502 12.23 -4.84 -35.80
CA ILE A 502 13.25 -5.65 -35.13
C ILE A 502 14.37 -4.71 -34.66
N PRO A 503 14.69 -4.69 -33.35
CA PRO A 503 15.78 -3.87 -32.80
C PRO A 503 17.13 -4.14 -33.48
N GLY A 504 17.90 -3.08 -33.74
CA GLY A 504 19.25 -3.20 -34.30
C GLY A 504 20.25 -3.78 -33.29
N GLU A 505 19.95 -3.65 -32.01
CA GLU A 505 20.69 -4.16 -30.86
C GLU A 505 20.71 -5.69 -30.83
N LEU A 506 19.69 -6.35 -31.39
CA LEU A 506 19.69 -7.81 -31.57
C LEU A 506 20.79 -8.28 -32.53
N CYS A 507 21.25 -7.39 -33.42
CA CYS A 507 22.36 -7.73 -34.30
C CYS A 507 23.70 -7.84 -33.54
N GLU A 508 23.78 -7.38 -32.29
CA GLU A 508 24.97 -7.52 -31.44
C GLU A 508 25.16 -8.95 -30.92
N VAL A 509 24.06 -9.70 -30.76
CA VAL A 509 24.05 -11.11 -30.29
C VAL A 509 23.77 -12.11 -31.42
N ALA A 510 23.62 -11.62 -32.65
CA ALA A 510 23.25 -12.41 -33.82
C ALA A 510 24.17 -13.59 -34.16
N SER A 511 25.44 -13.57 -33.73
CA SER A 511 26.38 -14.66 -33.99
C SER A 511 26.08 -15.92 -33.19
N ASN A 512 25.43 -15.79 -32.03
CA ASN A 512 25.26 -16.87 -31.06
C ASN A 512 23.81 -17.33 -30.95
N LEU A 513 22.88 -16.53 -31.47
CA LEU A 513 21.45 -16.79 -31.42
C LEU A 513 21.08 -17.97 -32.34
N VAL A 514 20.47 -18.99 -31.75
CA VAL A 514 20.03 -20.24 -32.40
C VAL A 514 18.52 -20.21 -32.63
N ARG A 515 17.75 -19.70 -31.65
CA ARG A 515 16.29 -19.56 -31.70
C ARG A 515 15.89 -18.11 -31.42
N LEU A 516 15.07 -17.55 -32.31
CA LEU A 516 14.39 -16.28 -32.10
C LEU A 516 12.89 -16.49 -32.20
N GLU A 517 12.18 -16.13 -31.14
CA GLU A 517 10.72 -16.12 -31.09
C GLU A 517 10.22 -14.70 -30.82
N ILE A 518 9.36 -14.20 -31.71
CA ILE A 518 8.69 -12.92 -31.56
C ILE A 518 7.19 -13.18 -31.65
N GLN A 519 6.49 -12.95 -30.55
CA GLN A 519 5.03 -12.92 -30.47
C GLN A 519 4.60 -11.47 -30.33
N ASN A 520 3.99 -10.91 -31.39
CA ASN A 520 3.87 -9.47 -31.53
C ASN A 520 2.50 -8.88 -31.14
N GLU A 521 1.66 -9.68 -30.46
CA GLU A 521 0.34 -9.29 -29.93
C GLU A 521 -0.54 -8.53 -30.95
N GLY A 522 -0.44 -8.92 -32.23
CA GLY A 522 -1.21 -8.32 -33.32
C GLY A 522 -0.70 -6.95 -33.78
N THR A 523 0.53 -6.55 -33.47
CA THR A 523 1.12 -5.32 -34.04
C THR A 523 1.88 -5.61 -35.34
N ARG A 524 1.80 -4.67 -36.31
CA ARG A 524 2.46 -4.84 -37.61
C ARG A 524 3.97 -4.67 -37.52
N LEU A 525 4.71 -5.72 -37.85
CA LEU A 525 6.17 -5.68 -37.94
C LEU A 525 6.60 -5.16 -39.31
N LEU A 526 7.04 -3.90 -39.39
CA LEU A 526 7.31 -3.19 -40.64
C LEU A 526 8.74 -3.43 -41.18
N VAL A 527 9.72 -3.57 -40.29
CA VAL A 527 11.15 -3.63 -40.66
C VAL A 527 11.80 -4.91 -40.15
N LEU A 528 12.09 -5.81 -41.09
CA LEU A 528 12.73 -7.12 -40.85
C LEU A 528 14.19 -7.20 -41.32
N MET A 529 14.80 -6.08 -41.74
CA MET A 529 16.16 -6.05 -42.28
C MET A 529 17.22 -6.52 -41.26
N GLY A 530 16.95 -6.38 -39.96
CA GLY A 530 17.84 -6.86 -38.89
C GLY A 530 18.07 -8.37 -38.91
N LEU A 531 17.10 -9.17 -39.39
CA LEU A 531 17.23 -10.63 -39.49
C LEU A 531 18.33 -11.05 -40.47
N LYS A 532 18.66 -10.23 -41.47
CA LYS A 532 19.70 -10.56 -42.47
C LYS A 532 21.07 -10.84 -41.84
N ARG A 533 21.32 -10.32 -40.63
CA ARG A 533 22.59 -10.50 -39.91
C ARG A 533 22.62 -11.75 -39.03
N MET A 534 21.48 -12.41 -38.82
CA MET A 534 21.33 -13.56 -37.90
C MET A 534 21.52 -14.90 -38.62
N VAL A 535 22.63 -15.05 -39.33
CA VAL A 535 22.90 -16.17 -40.26
C VAL A 535 22.95 -17.55 -39.56
N TYR A 536 23.19 -17.57 -38.24
CA TYR A 536 23.29 -18.79 -37.44
C TYR A 536 21.95 -19.29 -36.89
N LEU A 537 20.84 -18.56 -37.09
CA LEU A 537 19.52 -19.01 -36.66
C LEU A 537 19.15 -20.35 -37.29
N THR A 538 18.73 -21.28 -36.44
CA THR A 538 18.14 -22.56 -36.85
C THR A 538 16.63 -22.55 -36.69
N GLU A 539 16.10 -21.74 -35.77
CA GLU A 539 14.68 -21.68 -35.48
C GLU A 539 14.21 -20.23 -35.43
N LEU A 540 13.22 -19.90 -36.25
CA LEU A 540 12.63 -18.56 -36.31
C LEU A 540 11.11 -18.68 -36.19
N HIS A 541 10.58 -18.06 -35.14
CA HIS A 541 9.14 -17.98 -34.88
C HIS A 541 8.73 -16.50 -34.91
N LEU A 542 7.84 -16.14 -35.84
CA LEU A 542 7.25 -14.81 -35.94
C LEU A 542 5.72 -14.97 -35.90
N GLN A 543 5.15 -14.94 -34.70
CA GLN A 543 3.73 -15.16 -34.46
C GLN A 543 3.03 -13.82 -34.19
N ASP A 544 1.76 -13.70 -34.61
CA ASP A 544 0.95 -12.50 -34.39
C ASP A 544 1.58 -11.18 -34.90
N CYS A 545 2.41 -11.25 -35.95
CA CYS A 545 3.19 -10.12 -36.48
C CYS A 545 2.47 -9.31 -37.58
N GLN A 546 1.22 -9.67 -37.91
CA GLN A 546 0.44 -9.14 -39.04
C GLN A 546 1.21 -9.15 -40.39
N LEU A 547 2.05 -10.16 -40.62
CA LEU A 547 2.78 -10.28 -41.88
C LEU A 547 1.81 -10.61 -43.03
N GLU A 548 1.84 -9.82 -44.09
CA GLU A 548 1.01 -10.02 -45.30
C GLU A 548 1.73 -10.89 -46.36
N ARG A 549 3.07 -10.88 -46.35
CA ARG A 549 3.95 -11.59 -47.28
C ARG A 549 5.19 -12.12 -46.56
N LEU A 550 5.86 -13.11 -47.16
CA LEU A 550 7.11 -13.65 -46.62
C LEU A 550 8.23 -12.60 -46.66
N PRO A 551 8.98 -12.40 -45.56
CA PRO A 551 10.03 -11.40 -45.54
C PRO A 551 11.24 -11.80 -46.38
N SER A 552 11.72 -10.88 -47.23
CA SER A 552 12.93 -11.10 -48.05
C SER A 552 14.21 -11.31 -47.23
N ALA A 553 14.18 -11.02 -45.92
CA ALA A 553 15.29 -11.28 -45.00
C ALA A 553 15.55 -12.77 -44.77
N LEU A 554 14.56 -13.65 -45.02
CA LEU A 554 14.72 -15.10 -44.96
C LEU A 554 15.79 -15.61 -45.93
N LEU A 555 16.09 -14.86 -47.01
CA LEU A 555 17.11 -15.19 -47.99
C LEU A 555 18.54 -15.31 -47.40
N ALA A 556 18.78 -14.71 -46.23
CA ALA A 556 20.08 -14.74 -45.57
C ALA A 556 20.24 -15.92 -44.59
N LEU A 557 19.14 -16.58 -44.19
CA LEU A 557 19.11 -17.52 -43.05
C LEU A 557 19.39 -18.97 -43.48
N THR A 558 20.56 -19.22 -44.08
CA THR A 558 20.89 -20.51 -44.71
C THR A 558 20.86 -21.74 -43.79
N ASN A 559 20.96 -21.54 -42.47
CA ASN A 559 20.95 -22.60 -41.46
C ASN A 559 19.56 -22.95 -40.91
N LEU A 560 18.51 -22.26 -41.36
CA LEU A 560 17.17 -22.41 -40.83
C LEU A 560 16.63 -23.83 -41.00
N ARG A 561 16.13 -24.41 -39.92
CA ARG A 561 15.50 -25.73 -39.82
C ARG A 561 14.01 -25.62 -39.58
N VAL A 562 13.62 -24.69 -38.70
CA VAL A 562 12.23 -24.43 -38.33
C VAL A 562 11.89 -22.99 -38.69
N LEU A 563 10.85 -22.82 -39.50
CA LEU A 563 10.23 -21.54 -39.79
C LEU A 563 8.77 -21.59 -39.37
N ASP A 564 8.40 -20.76 -38.41
CA ASP A 564 7.05 -20.68 -37.87
C ASP A 564 6.53 -19.26 -38.06
N LEU A 565 5.50 -19.13 -38.90
CA LEU A 565 4.83 -17.87 -39.21
C LEU A 565 3.32 -18.01 -38.94
N GLN A 566 2.94 -18.79 -37.94
CA GLN A 566 1.55 -18.97 -37.54
C GLN A 566 0.90 -17.65 -37.08
N HIS A 567 -0.42 -17.56 -37.20
CA HIS A 567 -1.21 -16.39 -36.76
C HIS A 567 -0.76 -15.07 -37.42
N ASN A 568 -0.54 -15.09 -38.73
CA ASN A 568 -0.26 -13.88 -39.52
C ASN A 568 -1.39 -13.63 -40.52
N ASN A 569 -1.20 -12.65 -41.42
CA ASN A 569 -2.16 -12.30 -42.45
C ASN A 569 -1.64 -12.67 -43.85
N LEU A 570 -0.86 -13.75 -43.98
CA LEU A 570 -0.27 -14.15 -45.25
C LEU A 570 -1.38 -14.52 -46.24
N MET A 571 -1.44 -13.80 -47.37
CA MET A 571 -2.43 -14.04 -48.43
C MET A 571 -1.88 -14.90 -49.57
N THR A 572 -0.60 -14.70 -49.90
CA THR A 572 0.10 -15.36 -51.01
C THR A 572 1.44 -15.91 -50.53
N LEU A 573 1.90 -16.98 -51.19
CA LEU A 573 3.16 -17.64 -50.89
C LEU A 573 4.09 -17.70 -52.11
N GLU A 574 3.94 -16.79 -53.09
CA GLU A 574 4.74 -16.78 -54.31
C GLU A 574 6.24 -16.68 -54.03
N GLU A 575 6.61 -16.00 -52.94
CA GLU A 575 7.99 -15.87 -52.50
C GLU A 575 8.60 -17.17 -51.95
N LEU A 576 7.87 -18.29 -51.86
CA LEU A 576 8.45 -19.60 -51.51
C LEU A 576 9.60 -20.00 -52.43
N LEU A 577 9.59 -19.55 -53.70
CA LEU A 577 10.71 -19.77 -54.61
C LEU A 577 12.02 -19.18 -54.05
N SER A 578 11.94 -18.06 -53.33
CA SER A 578 13.10 -17.45 -52.71
C SER A 578 13.72 -18.33 -51.63
N LEU A 579 12.95 -19.23 -51.00
CA LEU A 579 13.42 -20.15 -49.96
C LEU A 579 14.14 -21.38 -50.50
N ALA A 580 14.31 -21.52 -51.82
CA ALA A 580 14.96 -22.67 -52.46
C ALA A 580 16.36 -23.02 -51.92
N HIS A 581 17.08 -22.01 -51.43
CA HIS A 581 18.44 -22.16 -50.89
C HIS A 581 18.45 -22.72 -49.45
N LEU A 582 17.32 -22.75 -48.74
CA LEU A 582 17.18 -23.25 -47.36
C LEU A 582 17.15 -24.79 -47.31
N ARG A 583 18.27 -25.43 -47.68
CA ARG A 583 18.37 -26.90 -47.79
C ARG A 583 18.18 -27.65 -46.48
N ARG A 584 18.26 -26.97 -45.34
CA ARG A 584 18.13 -27.53 -43.99
C ARG A 584 16.73 -27.38 -43.40
N LEU A 585 15.82 -26.68 -44.10
CA LEU A 585 14.47 -26.46 -43.62
C LEU A 585 13.70 -27.78 -43.59
N SER A 586 13.34 -28.22 -42.38
CA SER A 586 12.58 -29.44 -42.14
C SER A 586 11.16 -29.17 -41.64
N CYS A 587 10.90 -28.01 -41.04
CA CYS A 587 9.61 -27.66 -40.47
C CYS A 587 9.16 -26.28 -40.97
N LEU A 588 8.02 -26.23 -41.64
CA LEU A 588 7.37 -24.99 -42.07
C LEU A 588 5.95 -24.94 -41.52
N ARG A 589 5.69 -23.96 -40.66
CA ARG A 589 4.37 -23.74 -40.05
C ARG A 589 3.79 -22.41 -40.52
N LEU A 590 2.61 -22.48 -41.12
CA LEU A 590 1.87 -21.38 -41.73
C LEU A 590 0.39 -21.42 -41.33
N ALA A 591 0.06 -22.08 -40.21
CA ALA A 591 -1.30 -22.17 -39.74
C ALA A 591 -1.91 -20.82 -39.33
N TYR A 592 -3.24 -20.70 -39.37
CA TYR A 592 -3.97 -19.48 -39.03
C TYR A 592 -3.50 -18.27 -39.84
N ASN A 593 -3.44 -18.44 -41.16
CA ASN A 593 -3.18 -17.37 -42.13
C ASN A 593 -4.38 -17.23 -43.07
N ARG A 594 -4.23 -16.51 -44.18
CA ARG A 594 -5.30 -16.28 -45.17
C ARG A 594 -4.88 -16.74 -46.57
N VAL A 595 -4.08 -17.80 -46.64
CA VAL A 595 -3.52 -18.27 -47.89
C VAL A 595 -4.62 -18.88 -48.76
N LEU A 596 -4.81 -18.33 -49.95
CA LEU A 596 -5.84 -18.78 -50.92
C LEU A 596 -5.37 -19.93 -51.81
N VAL A 597 -4.11 -19.85 -52.27
CA VAL A 597 -3.52 -20.83 -53.19
C VAL A 597 -2.09 -21.12 -52.76
N LEU A 598 -1.74 -22.40 -52.70
CA LEU A 598 -0.36 -22.85 -52.53
C LEU A 598 0.33 -22.90 -53.91
N PRO A 599 1.40 -22.13 -54.16
CA PRO A 599 2.05 -22.13 -55.47
C PRO A 599 2.89 -23.38 -55.71
N ALA A 600 3.11 -23.71 -56.99
CA ALA A 600 3.93 -24.86 -57.38
C ALA A 600 5.40 -24.77 -56.88
N SER A 601 5.86 -23.58 -56.51
CA SER A 601 7.19 -23.36 -55.91
C SER A 601 7.40 -24.06 -54.57
N VAL A 602 6.34 -24.53 -53.90
CA VAL A 602 6.46 -25.33 -52.67
C VAL A 602 7.29 -26.60 -52.87
N GLY A 603 7.26 -27.20 -54.08
CA GLY A 603 8.02 -28.42 -54.41
C GLY A 603 9.55 -28.25 -54.41
N VAL A 604 10.04 -27.00 -54.31
CA VAL A 604 11.49 -26.75 -54.20
C VAL A 604 12.03 -27.10 -52.81
N LEU A 605 11.19 -27.13 -51.78
CA LEU A 605 11.56 -27.37 -50.38
C LEU A 605 11.77 -28.86 -50.04
N ARG A 606 12.54 -29.61 -50.84
CA ARG A 606 12.67 -31.09 -50.76
C ARG A 606 13.14 -31.66 -49.42
N GLY A 607 13.66 -30.83 -48.53
CA GLY A 607 14.10 -31.22 -47.18
C GLY A 607 12.98 -31.26 -46.13
N LEU A 608 11.77 -30.81 -46.48
CA LEU A 608 10.68 -30.64 -45.53
C LEU A 608 10.16 -31.99 -44.99
N GLU A 609 9.99 -32.06 -43.67
CA GLU A 609 9.42 -33.18 -42.94
C GLU A 609 8.05 -32.84 -42.33
N LEU A 610 7.82 -31.57 -41.99
CA LEU A 610 6.55 -31.06 -41.47
C LEU A 610 6.11 -29.83 -42.27
N LEU A 611 4.90 -29.91 -42.83
CA LEU A 611 4.18 -28.78 -43.42
C LEU A 611 2.85 -28.59 -42.70
N ASP A 612 2.67 -27.42 -42.09
CA ASP A 612 1.42 -27.05 -41.46
C ASP A 612 0.81 -25.83 -42.15
N LEU A 613 -0.35 -26.05 -42.78
CA LEU A 613 -1.16 -25.08 -43.50
C LEU A 613 -2.58 -25.03 -42.92
N SER A 614 -2.75 -25.44 -41.66
CA SER A 614 -4.07 -25.51 -41.01
C SER A 614 -4.73 -24.13 -40.87
N ASN A 615 -6.06 -24.06 -40.91
CA ASN A 615 -6.84 -22.82 -40.80
C ASN A 615 -6.39 -21.75 -41.80
N ASN A 616 -6.35 -22.11 -43.08
CA ASN A 616 -6.15 -21.20 -44.21
C ASN A 616 -7.41 -21.24 -45.11
N GLN A 617 -7.31 -20.73 -46.34
CA GLN A 617 -8.44 -20.67 -47.28
C GLN A 617 -8.11 -21.43 -48.58
N LEU A 618 -7.33 -22.51 -48.48
CA LEU A 618 -6.88 -23.28 -49.63
C LEU A 618 -8.05 -24.06 -50.25
N GLN A 619 -8.27 -23.87 -51.55
CA GLN A 619 -9.28 -24.61 -52.32
C GLN A 619 -8.71 -25.87 -52.98
N SER A 620 -7.43 -25.87 -53.34
CA SER A 620 -6.76 -27.00 -53.97
C SER A 620 -5.27 -27.06 -53.60
N ILE A 621 -4.65 -28.22 -53.83
CA ILE A 621 -3.24 -28.48 -53.56
C ILE A 621 -2.51 -28.70 -54.90
N PRO A 622 -1.40 -27.99 -55.16
CA PRO A 622 -0.63 -28.18 -56.39
C PRO A 622 0.05 -29.56 -56.41
N PRO A 623 0.14 -30.23 -57.58
CA PRO A 623 0.88 -31.49 -57.73
C PRO A 623 2.34 -31.40 -57.27
N ALA A 624 2.93 -30.20 -57.32
CA ALA A 624 4.29 -29.95 -56.87
C ALA A 624 4.51 -30.23 -55.37
N LEU A 625 3.48 -30.17 -54.52
CA LEU A 625 3.61 -30.51 -53.09
C LEU A 625 4.05 -31.96 -52.91
N PHE A 626 3.58 -32.86 -53.76
CA PHE A 626 3.90 -34.29 -53.68
C PHE A 626 5.31 -34.65 -54.14
N THR A 627 6.09 -33.65 -54.60
CA THR A 627 7.53 -33.82 -54.81
C THR A 627 8.32 -33.87 -53.50
N LEU A 628 7.71 -33.48 -52.37
CA LEU A 628 8.30 -33.45 -51.03
C LEU A 628 8.34 -34.84 -50.37
N ARG A 629 9.13 -35.77 -50.92
CA ARG A 629 9.16 -37.18 -50.48
C ARG A 629 9.62 -37.44 -49.03
N ARG A 630 10.18 -36.44 -48.34
CA ARG A 630 10.59 -36.52 -46.93
C ARG A 630 9.49 -36.12 -45.94
N LEU A 631 8.33 -35.69 -46.45
CA LEU A 631 7.24 -35.22 -45.61
C LEU A 631 6.71 -36.37 -44.74
N ARG A 632 6.72 -36.15 -43.43
CA ARG A 632 6.18 -37.04 -42.40
C ARG A 632 4.85 -36.52 -41.86
N ARG A 633 4.69 -35.21 -41.78
CA ARG A 633 3.50 -34.57 -41.21
C ARG A 633 2.96 -33.52 -42.17
N LEU A 634 1.72 -33.71 -42.60
CA LEU A 634 0.99 -32.77 -43.45
C LEU A 634 -0.31 -32.38 -42.75
N LEU A 635 -0.38 -31.13 -42.30
CA LEU A 635 -1.54 -30.59 -41.59
C LEU A 635 -2.24 -29.57 -42.49
N LEU A 636 -3.47 -29.87 -42.86
CA LEU A 636 -4.32 -29.11 -43.78
C LEU A 636 -5.71 -28.87 -43.18
N ALA A 637 -5.86 -28.99 -41.87
CA ALA A 637 -7.13 -28.83 -41.18
C ALA A 637 -7.75 -27.45 -41.44
N GLY A 638 -9.08 -27.30 -41.43
CA GLY A 638 -9.76 -26.01 -41.53
C GLY A 638 -9.49 -25.23 -42.83
N ASN A 639 -9.42 -25.92 -43.97
CA ASN A 639 -9.31 -25.31 -45.29
C ASN A 639 -10.61 -25.51 -46.10
N LEU A 640 -10.57 -25.26 -47.41
CA LEU A 640 -11.73 -25.36 -48.31
C LEU A 640 -11.50 -26.42 -49.39
N LEU A 641 -10.73 -27.48 -49.08
CA LEU A 641 -10.35 -28.51 -50.04
C LEU A 641 -11.54 -29.40 -50.39
N GLU A 642 -11.82 -29.55 -51.69
CA GLU A 642 -12.89 -30.43 -52.22
C GLU A 642 -12.37 -31.84 -52.55
N GLU A 643 -11.11 -31.95 -52.96
CA GLU A 643 -10.47 -33.22 -53.28
C GLU A 643 -9.01 -33.27 -52.85
N LEU A 644 -8.52 -34.48 -52.59
CA LEU A 644 -7.11 -34.78 -52.41
C LEU A 644 -6.59 -35.46 -53.70
N PRO A 645 -5.57 -34.90 -54.37
CA PRO A 645 -5.10 -35.45 -55.64
C PRO A 645 -4.33 -36.77 -55.49
N ALA A 646 -4.41 -37.63 -56.52
CA ALA A 646 -3.85 -38.99 -56.53
C ALA A 646 -2.31 -39.05 -56.40
N GLU A 647 -1.65 -37.93 -56.67
CA GLU A 647 -0.21 -37.74 -56.49
C GLU A 647 0.24 -37.91 -55.03
N VAL A 648 -0.68 -37.91 -54.05
CA VAL A 648 -0.40 -38.24 -52.64
C VAL A 648 0.37 -39.55 -52.46
N LYS A 649 0.24 -40.48 -53.41
CA LYS A 649 1.01 -41.74 -53.48
C LYS A 649 2.54 -41.56 -53.39
N ALA A 650 3.05 -40.38 -53.73
CA ALA A 650 4.47 -40.09 -53.67
C ALA A 650 4.98 -39.86 -52.23
N LEU A 651 4.10 -39.60 -51.25
CA LEU A 651 4.44 -39.31 -49.85
C LEU A 651 4.47 -40.59 -49.00
N GLN A 652 5.40 -41.50 -49.31
CA GLN A 652 5.48 -42.82 -48.65
C GLN A 652 5.92 -42.77 -47.18
N LEU A 653 6.57 -41.68 -46.75
CA LEU A 653 7.06 -41.48 -45.38
C LEU A 653 6.06 -40.75 -44.47
N LEU A 654 4.83 -40.49 -44.97
CA LEU A 654 3.82 -39.73 -44.25
C LEU A 654 3.30 -40.53 -43.04
N THR A 655 3.49 -39.99 -41.85
CA THR A 655 3.05 -40.57 -40.57
C THR A 655 1.80 -39.90 -40.03
N GLU A 656 1.60 -38.61 -40.30
CA GLU A 656 0.42 -37.86 -39.86
C GLU A 656 -0.15 -37.04 -41.00
N LEU A 657 -1.45 -37.21 -41.24
CA LEU A 657 -2.23 -36.44 -42.20
C LEU A 657 -3.49 -35.91 -41.51
N ASP A 658 -3.61 -34.59 -41.44
CA ASP A 658 -4.81 -33.93 -40.94
C ASP A 658 -5.50 -33.16 -42.07
N LEU A 659 -6.70 -33.62 -42.42
CA LEU A 659 -7.59 -33.05 -43.42
C LEU A 659 -8.91 -32.60 -42.79
N SER A 660 -8.99 -32.47 -41.46
CA SER A 660 -10.24 -32.15 -40.79
C SER A 660 -10.80 -30.78 -41.16
N GLY A 661 -12.11 -30.60 -41.11
CA GLY A 661 -12.73 -29.29 -41.39
C GLY A 661 -12.50 -28.80 -42.82
N ASN A 662 -12.56 -29.70 -43.80
CA ASN A 662 -12.52 -29.40 -45.24
C ASN A 662 -13.88 -29.73 -45.88
N ARG A 663 -13.93 -29.82 -47.22
CA ARG A 663 -15.13 -30.16 -48.00
C ARG A 663 -14.93 -31.43 -48.82
N LEU A 664 -14.14 -32.37 -48.30
CA LEU A 664 -13.80 -33.60 -49.02
C LEU A 664 -15.03 -34.51 -49.13
N GLU A 665 -15.41 -34.88 -50.35
CA GLU A 665 -16.46 -35.89 -50.61
C GLU A 665 -15.91 -37.32 -50.66
N ARG A 666 -14.65 -37.47 -51.11
CA ARG A 666 -14.00 -38.76 -51.34
C ARG A 666 -12.49 -38.60 -51.27
N LEU A 667 -11.80 -39.72 -51.05
CA LEU A 667 -10.34 -39.79 -50.99
C LEU A 667 -9.79 -40.70 -52.07
N PRO A 668 -8.61 -40.39 -52.63
CA PRO A 668 -7.97 -41.24 -53.63
C PRO A 668 -7.58 -42.59 -53.00
N THR A 669 -7.86 -43.70 -53.70
CA THR A 669 -7.47 -45.04 -53.23
C THR A 669 -5.95 -45.19 -53.13
N GLU A 670 -5.21 -44.37 -53.89
CA GLU A 670 -3.76 -44.31 -53.86
C GLU A 670 -3.19 -43.85 -52.51
N LEU A 671 -3.93 -43.06 -51.71
CA LEU A 671 -3.51 -42.69 -50.35
C LEU A 671 -3.31 -43.95 -49.49
N PHE A 672 -4.30 -44.83 -49.49
CA PHE A 672 -4.31 -46.03 -48.66
C PHE A 672 -3.31 -47.09 -49.13
N ASN A 673 -3.10 -47.19 -50.45
CA ASN A 673 -2.19 -48.19 -51.02
C ASN A 673 -0.70 -47.82 -50.92
N CYS A 674 -0.35 -46.54 -50.77
CA CYS A 674 1.03 -46.07 -50.88
C CYS A 674 1.58 -45.41 -49.59
N CYS A 675 0.74 -44.84 -48.73
CA CYS A 675 1.18 -44.20 -47.48
C CYS A 675 1.15 -45.17 -46.30
N LEU A 676 1.90 -46.28 -46.39
CA LEU A 676 1.83 -47.39 -45.43
C LEU A 676 2.37 -47.06 -44.02
N GLU A 677 3.16 -45.99 -43.88
CA GLU A 677 3.73 -45.51 -42.61
C GLU A 677 2.75 -44.63 -41.80
N LEU A 678 1.52 -44.44 -42.29
CA LEU A 678 0.57 -43.49 -41.73
C LEU A 678 0.01 -44.00 -40.40
N ARG A 679 0.21 -43.22 -39.34
CA ARG A 679 -0.17 -43.53 -37.96
C ARG A 679 -1.38 -42.75 -37.49
N THR A 680 -1.52 -41.51 -37.95
CA THR A 680 -2.64 -40.63 -37.59
C THR A 680 -3.28 -40.08 -38.85
N LEU A 681 -4.56 -40.40 -39.04
CA LEU A 681 -5.40 -39.88 -40.11
C LEU A 681 -6.60 -39.15 -39.49
N ASN A 682 -6.65 -37.84 -39.61
CA ASN A 682 -7.79 -37.05 -39.17
C ASN A 682 -8.54 -36.51 -40.39
N MET A 683 -9.80 -36.90 -40.52
CA MET A 683 -10.69 -36.53 -41.62
C MET A 683 -12.06 -36.08 -41.10
N SER A 684 -12.12 -35.72 -39.82
CA SER A 684 -13.34 -35.23 -39.17
C SER A 684 -13.87 -33.95 -39.82
N HIS A 685 -15.16 -33.67 -39.70
CA HIS A 685 -15.79 -32.47 -40.28
C HIS A 685 -15.55 -32.34 -41.80
N ASN A 686 -15.84 -33.39 -42.54
CA ASN A 686 -15.83 -33.40 -44.02
C ASN A 686 -17.20 -33.88 -44.53
N SER A 687 -17.31 -34.18 -45.83
CA SER A 687 -18.55 -34.68 -46.46
C SER A 687 -18.35 -36.07 -47.06
N LEU A 688 -17.52 -36.91 -46.44
CA LEU A 688 -17.24 -38.27 -46.92
C LEU A 688 -18.49 -39.13 -46.84
N SER A 689 -18.85 -39.79 -47.95
CA SER A 689 -20.01 -40.69 -48.05
C SER A 689 -19.67 -42.16 -47.79
N PHE A 690 -18.47 -42.59 -48.16
CA PHE A 690 -17.96 -43.93 -47.89
C PHE A 690 -16.45 -43.90 -47.64
N LEU A 691 -15.94 -44.97 -47.03
CA LEU A 691 -14.52 -45.19 -46.82
C LEU A 691 -14.08 -46.41 -47.65
N PRO A 692 -13.02 -46.30 -48.48
CA PRO A 692 -12.57 -47.41 -49.32
C PRO A 692 -12.01 -48.58 -48.50
N ARG A 693 -12.26 -49.81 -48.96
CA ARG A 693 -11.75 -51.06 -48.35
C ARG A 693 -10.23 -51.14 -48.29
N GLU A 694 -9.56 -50.40 -49.17
CA GLU A 694 -8.10 -50.28 -49.25
C GLU A 694 -7.50 -49.70 -47.96
N ILE A 695 -8.29 -49.11 -47.05
CA ILE A 695 -7.83 -48.66 -45.72
C ILE A 695 -7.17 -49.77 -44.90
N ALA A 696 -7.53 -51.04 -45.13
CA ALA A 696 -6.87 -52.19 -44.51
C ALA A 696 -5.36 -52.27 -44.78
N ALA A 697 -4.87 -51.65 -45.84
CA ALA A 697 -3.44 -51.61 -46.14
C ALA A 697 -2.64 -50.79 -45.10
N LEU A 698 -3.30 -49.89 -44.35
CA LEU A 698 -2.67 -49.03 -43.34
C LEU A 698 -2.48 -49.76 -42.00
N SER A 699 -1.65 -50.81 -41.99
CA SER A 699 -1.38 -51.64 -40.79
C SER A 699 -0.79 -50.85 -39.60
N GLN A 700 -0.11 -49.73 -39.85
CA GLN A 700 0.51 -48.86 -38.84
C GLN A 700 -0.43 -47.77 -38.30
N LEU A 701 -1.68 -47.70 -38.78
CA LEU A 701 -2.63 -46.68 -38.38
C LEU A 701 -3.05 -46.89 -36.92
N CYS A 702 -2.74 -45.93 -36.06
CA CYS A 702 -3.09 -45.96 -34.64
C CYS A 702 -4.32 -45.10 -34.30
N ARG A 703 -4.51 -44.01 -35.05
CA ARG A 703 -5.59 -43.05 -34.80
C ARG A 703 -6.27 -42.67 -36.12
N LEU A 704 -7.58 -42.87 -36.16
CA LEU A 704 -8.45 -42.54 -37.29
C LEU A 704 -9.65 -41.75 -36.78
N ASP A 705 -9.77 -40.49 -37.19
CA ASP A 705 -10.92 -39.64 -36.85
C ASP A 705 -11.79 -39.37 -38.07
N LEU A 706 -13.04 -39.83 -38.00
CA LEU A 706 -14.05 -39.79 -39.05
C LEU A 706 -15.32 -39.05 -38.59
N ARG A 707 -15.33 -38.45 -37.39
CA ARG A 707 -16.52 -37.80 -36.83
C ARG A 707 -17.05 -36.68 -37.72
N SER A 708 -18.36 -36.46 -37.70
CA SER A 708 -19.01 -35.40 -38.50
C SER A 708 -18.69 -35.52 -40.00
N ASN A 709 -18.94 -36.72 -40.54
CA ASN A 709 -18.99 -37.02 -41.98
C ASN A 709 -20.37 -37.60 -42.32
N ASN A 710 -20.62 -37.87 -43.61
CA ASN A 710 -21.87 -38.45 -44.11
C ASN A 710 -21.74 -39.96 -44.38
N LEU A 711 -20.95 -40.66 -43.55
CA LEU A 711 -20.70 -42.10 -43.72
C LEU A 711 -21.92 -42.90 -43.27
N GLU A 712 -22.48 -43.76 -44.13
CA GLU A 712 -23.60 -44.65 -43.76
C GLU A 712 -23.11 -45.94 -43.09
N GLU A 713 -21.95 -46.46 -43.52
CA GLU A 713 -21.34 -47.69 -43.03
C GLU A 713 -19.80 -47.59 -43.02
N LEU A 714 -19.17 -48.45 -42.22
CA LEU A 714 -17.72 -48.62 -42.19
C LEU A 714 -17.33 -49.96 -42.85
N PRO A 715 -16.24 -50.00 -43.64
CA PRO A 715 -15.77 -51.24 -44.26
C PRO A 715 -15.34 -52.25 -43.20
N ALA A 716 -15.71 -53.53 -43.37
CA ALA A 716 -15.31 -54.59 -42.44
C ALA A 716 -13.78 -54.78 -42.39
N GLU A 717 -13.10 -54.41 -43.48
CA GLU A 717 -11.65 -54.42 -43.66
C GLU A 717 -10.92 -53.50 -42.67
N LEU A 718 -11.61 -52.55 -42.02
CA LEU A 718 -11.03 -51.70 -40.96
C LEU A 718 -10.50 -52.52 -39.77
N GLY A 719 -10.98 -53.76 -39.60
CA GLY A 719 -10.45 -54.73 -38.66
C GLY A 719 -9.06 -55.25 -38.92
N CYS A 720 -8.60 -55.16 -40.17
CA CYS A 720 -7.27 -55.60 -40.55
C CYS A 720 -6.19 -54.59 -40.11
N CYS A 721 -6.57 -53.39 -39.68
CA CYS A 721 -5.66 -52.39 -39.16
C CYS A 721 -5.24 -52.72 -37.71
N SER A 722 -4.26 -53.61 -37.55
CA SER A 722 -3.77 -54.07 -36.24
C SER A 722 -3.24 -52.96 -35.32
N GLY A 723 -2.86 -51.80 -35.87
CA GLY A 723 -2.37 -50.65 -35.11
C GLY A 723 -3.46 -49.84 -34.40
N LEU A 724 -4.73 -49.94 -34.82
CA LEU A 724 -5.82 -49.23 -34.16
C LEU A 724 -6.22 -50.02 -32.91
N HIS A 725 -5.74 -49.58 -31.75
CA HIS A 725 -6.11 -50.17 -30.46
C HIS A 725 -6.32 -49.06 -29.42
N GLY A 726 -7.18 -49.29 -28.42
CA GLY A 726 -7.37 -48.35 -27.29
C GLY A 726 -8.07 -47.03 -27.63
N GLY A 727 -9.21 -47.08 -28.32
CA GLY A 727 -10.02 -45.89 -28.61
C GLY A 727 -9.48 -44.98 -29.73
N GLY A 728 -8.53 -45.46 -30.53
CA GLY A 728 -7.96 -44.74 -31.67
C GLY A 728 -8.93 -44.51 -32.84
N LEU A 729 -10.01 -45.29 -32.94
CA LEU A 729 -11.10 -45.08 -33.90
C LEU A 729 -12.13 -44.11 -33.32
N LEU A 730 -12.17 -42.91 -33.87
CA LEU A 730 -13.12 -41.87 -33.48
C LEU A 730 -14.18 -41.74 -34.58
N VAL A 731 -15.36 -42.30 -34.30
CA VAL A 731 -16.54 -42.30 -35.18
C VAL A 731 -17.77 -41.90 -34.38
N GLU A 732 -18.90 -41.63 -35.04
CA GLU A 732 -20.15 -41.43 -34.31
C GLU A 732 -20.65 -42.74 -33.68
N ASN A 733 -21.30 -42.64 -32.52
CA ASN A 733 -21.71 -43.81 -31.73
C ASN A 733 -22.62 -44.77 -32.52
N TRP A 734 -23.46 -44.26 -33.42
CA TRP A 734 -24.36 -45.09 -34.23
C TRP A 734 -23.61 -45.85 -35.34
N LEU A 735 -22.54 -45.28 -35.87
CA LEU A 735 -21.68 -45.92 -36.87
C LEU A 735 -20.82 -47.01 -36.23
N PHE A 736 -20.47 -46.85 -34.95
CA PHE A 736 -19.79 -47.89 -34.18
C PHE A 736 -20.62 -49.19 -34.08
N LEU A 737 -21.94 -49.08 -34.09
CA LEU A 737 -22.87 -50.23 -34.05
C LEU A 737 -22.98 -50.99 -35.38
N SER A 738 -22.56 -50.39 -36.49
CA SER A 738 -22.51 -51.06 -37.80
C SER A 738 -21.30 -51.98 -38.00
N LEU A 739 -20.32 -51.95 -37.08
CA LEU A 739 -19.13 -52.80 -37.15
C LEU A 739 -19.47 -54.25 -36.71
N PRO A 740 -19.00 -55.27 -37.44
CA PRO A 740 -19.19 -56.67 -37.02
C PRO A 740 -18.67 -56.95 -35.61
N PRO A 741 -19.40 -57.72 -34.77
CA PRO A 741 -19.01 -58.02 -33.38
C PRO A 741 -17.74 -58.86 -33.23
N HIS A 742 -17.13 -59.33 -34.33
CA HIS A 742 -15.89 -60.13 -34.35
C HIS A 742 -14.61 -59.29 -34.40
N LEU A 743 -14.72 -57.97 -34.35
CA LEU A 743 -13.60 -57.05 -34.26
C LEU A 743 -13.14 -56.91 -32.79
N PRO A 744 -11.83 -56.84 -32.50
CA PRO A 744 -11.27 -56.87 -31.13
C PRO A 744 -11.69 -55.67 -30.24
N TYR A 745 -12.49 -54.74 -30.75
CA TYR A 745 -13.03 -53.60 -30.01
C TYR A 745 -14.24 -53.95 -29.13
N GLY A 746 -14.81 -55.15 -29.26
CA GLY A 746 -15.98 -55.59 -28.49
C GLY A 746 -15.74 -55.79 -26.98
N GLU A 747 -14.50 -56.07 -26.55
CA GLU A 747 -14.21 -56.44 -25.15
C GLU A 747 -13.51 -55.34 -24.31
N GLN A 748 -12.99 -54.26 -24.90
CA GLN A 748 -12.27 -53.21 -24.16
C GLN A 748 -13.10 -51.96 -23.79
N LEU A 749 -14.38 -51.89 -24.16
CA LEU A 749 -15.25 -50.73 -23.86
C LEU A 749 -16.40 -51.03 -22.88
N GLN A 750 -16.44 -52.23 -22.28
CA GLN A 750 -17.37 -52.54 -21.18
C GLN A 750 -16.95 -51.94 -19.81
N LEU A 751 -15.86 -51.15 -19.78
CA LEU A 751 -15.33 -50.48 -18.58
C LEU A 751 -15.21 -48.96 -18.78
N CYS A 752 -16.34 -48.28 -19.01
CA CYS A 752 -16.49 -46.86 -18.69
C CYS A 752 -17.95 -46.54 -18.31
N PRO A 753 -18.39 -46.84 -17.07
CA PRO A 753 -19.58 -46.23 -16.50
C PRO A 753 -19.16 -44.89 -15.86
N ALA A 754 -19.16 -43.80 -16.63
CA ALA A 754 -18.92 -42.47 -16.07
C ALA A 754 -19.66 -41.37 -16.84
N PHE A 755 -20.97 -41.54 -17.06
CA PHE A 755 -21.90 -40.43 -17.31
C PHE A 755 -23.32 -40.82 -16.85
N PHE A 756 -23.44 -41.25 -15.59
CA PHE A 756 -24.71 -41.27 -14.86
C PHE A 756 -24.41 -40.94 -13.39
N ASN A 757 -24.17 -39.66 -13.10
CA ASN A 757 -24.47 -39.07 -11.80
C ASN A 757 -24.28 -37.55 -11.86
N CYS A 758 -25.39 -36.84 -12.07
CA CYS A 758 -25.52 -35.44 -11.69
C CYS A 758 -26.95 -35.24 -11.17
N ASP A 759 -27.22 -35.85 -10.01
CA ASP A 759 -28.22 -35.34 -9.08
C ASP A 759 -27.49 -34.97 -7.78
N GLY A 760 -27.58 -33.69 -7.40
CA GLY A 760 -27.22 -33.21 -6.07
C GLY A 760 -26.07 -32.22 -5.99
N LEU A 761 -26.38 -30.92 -6.21
CA LEU A 761 -26.14 -29.79 -5.27
C LEU A 761 -25.94 -28.45 -6.01
N ARG A 762 -27.07 -27.75 -6.17
CA ARG A 762 -27.36 -26.32 -5.91
C ARG A 762 -26.24 -25.25 -5.94
N HIS A 763 -26.61 -24.15 -6.63
CA HIS A 763 -26.18 -22.74 -6.52
C HIS A 763 -24.76 -22.45 -7.09
N THR A 764 -24.51 -21.53 -8.02
CA THR A 764 -25.05 -20.18 -8.25
C THR A 764 -24.54 -19.60 -9.59
N PHE A 765 -25.46 -18.93 -10.33
CA PHE A 765 -25.28 -17.74 -11.20
C PHE A 765 -24.10 -17.60 -12.20
N CYS A 766 -24.40 -17.56 -13.51
CA CYS A 766 -24.39 -16.35 -14.37
C CYS A 766 -24.75 -16.68 -15.85
N PRO A 767 -25.14 -15.70 -16.71
CA PRO A 767 -26.34 -15.81 -17.54
C PRO A 767 -26.17 -15.57 -19.07
N ILE A 768 -27.22 -15.95 -19.82
CA ILE A 768 -27.88 -15.22 -20.94
C ILE A 768 -27.16 -15.09 -22.32
N THR A 769 -27.63 -15.97 -23.23
CA THR A 769 -28.23 -15.78 -24.58
C THR A 769 -27.64 -14.87 -25.67
N GLY A 770 -27.72 -15.41 -26.91
CA GLY A 770 -28.10 -14.67 -28.13
C GLY A 770 -27.63 -15.35 -29.42
N CYS A 771 -28.50 -16.12 -30.09
CA CYS A 771 -28.96 -15.91 -31.49
C CYS A 771 -28.56 -17.15 -32.34
N PHE A 772 -29.27 -17.68 -33.34
CA PHE A 772 -30.43 -17.28 -34.15
C PHE A 772 -31.03 -18.59 -34.74
N SER A 773 -32.35 -18.70 -34.86
CA SER A 773 -33.02 -19.79 -35.57
C SER A 773 -33.47 -19.35 -36.98
N GLN A 774 -33.44 -20.27 -37.95
CA GLN A 774 -34.23 -20.27 -39.19
C GLN A 774 -34.38 -21.73 -39.67
N ARG A 775 -35.59 -22.30 -39.67
CA ARG A 775 -36.46 -22.67 -40.82
C ARG A 775 -36.69 -24.20 -40.74
N SER A 776 -37.84 -24.83 -41.04
CA SER A 776 -38.95 -24.49 -41.93
C SER A 776 -40.18 -25.40 -41.70
N HIS A 777 -41.36 -24.83 -41.96
CA HIS A 777 -42.61 -25.36 -42.55
C HIS A 777 -43.10 -26.81 -42.34
N LYS A 778 -44.37 -26.91 -41.89
CA LYS A 778 -45.45 -27.67 -42.58
C LYS A 778 -46.86 -27.16 -42.18
N ARG A 779 -47.65 -26.81 -43.21
CA ARG A 779 -49.14 -26.89 -43.46
C ARG A 779 -50.09 -27.15 -42.26
N ALA A 780 -51.35 -26.67 -42.20
CA ALA A 780 -52.23 -25.87 -43.06
C ALA A 780 -53.56 -25.62 -42.28
N ASN A 781 -54.39 -24.71 -42.81
CA ASN A 781 -55.84 -24.50 -42.55
C ASN A 781 -56.19 -23.82 -41.20
N ASP A 782 -57.16 -22.94 -41.07
CA ASP A 782 -57.94 -22.04 -41.93
C ASP A 782 -58.91 -21.32 -40.95
N ILE A 783 -59.21 -20.04 -41.22
CA ILE A 783 -60.43 -19.30 -40.81
C ILE A 783 -60.48 -18.61 -39.42
N ASP A 784 -60.16 -17.30 -39.48
CA ASP A 784 -60.66 -16.07 -38.81
C ASP A 784 -62.11 -16.06 -38.23
N PRO A 785 -62.61 -14.94 -37.63
CA PRO A 785 -61.99 -14.01 -36.67
C PRO A 785 -62.94 -13.66 -35.49
N LEU A 786 -62.39 -13.12 -34.39
CA LEU A 786 -62.95 -12.01 -33.59
C LEU A 786 -61.92 -11.54 -32.55
#